data_AF-A0A2P8QPM1-F1
#
_entry.id   AF-A0A2P8QPM1-F1
#
_cell.length_a   1.000
_cell.length_b   1.000
_cell.length_c   1.000
_cell.angle_alpha   90.00
_cell.angle_beta   90.00
_cell.angle_gamma   90.00
#
_symmetry.space_group_name_H-M   'P 1'
#
loop_
_entity.id
_entity.type
_entity.pdbx_description
1 polymer ?
#
loop_
_entity_poly.entity_id
_entity_poly.type
_entity_poly.pdbx_seq_one_letter_code
_entity_poly.pdbx_strand_id
1 'polypeptide(L)'
;MDYKLVGYFENWAQYRQAGGKFLPEQIDPSLFTHINFAFGIFGFVTWSVDPTETRTGEQRYTGDYTLQPVEWNDRKVLYPAIQKLKEKNPNLKTLLSIGGWSFNSCDDTPDSAGTLHPFGPYTCQLFSKMAADPNGRKQFIESSIAYAQDRGFDGIDLDWEYPGDRTRGGIDADFDNFIALLREFRQAIESSAPGLLLTIAASVVPKGEAKSPSEFFKWLAQSVEYLDWVNAMTYDYHGAFDPVTGVNAPLPQDSVPNGTFSIKHSIDAYLEAGIPKNKIVLGMPVYGRTFIVNESLTSSDNGYGKPTKQAGPAGKATQTPGFLAYYEILEKIASGEFVKVWDEETLTPYAYNSKTSEWVTFDDEKSLEAKSNYACEQGLAGAMVWAIGQDDFKNGFPLIKQITKSLQSCSTTEQPKTKPQPSSNPLTQVILVFIEEGAKFAEEIEKFTEEASSDSELAPVLDSLFDSGLFDSSIEEIVKESINKGEVAVGQKIDSNVLNEFLDKWREIEEEVKKYDRDSEDANKQLENVKKKIEELRKQVEENLPKLPNVTLPSPLAENWEDLANQESVKEWAVDLAKDWGWLFVPFFSLIASLHLNILMELFVLNNLSNQQEQDKEKEKETCDRQSTEIIDTAEDYLDKLLDLRQKGSLSVEQIYSEIKPQCVVDVDTPQVRYCHYYYYGPKGTVESGEYTMLPTLFDSQADKMAKERERIRGELFKKRKADVQEVKDFTLGVIQELISWLD
;
A
#
# COMPACT_ATOMS: atom_id res chain seq x y z
N MET A 1 17.44 3.73 25.70
CA MET A 1 16.02 3.76 25.37
C MET A 1 15.39 2.56 26.03
N ASP A 2 14.29 2.74 26.75
CA ASP A 2 13.52 1.64 27.34
C ASP A 2 12.50 1.20 26.29
N TYR A 3 12.66 -0.01 25.73
CA TYR A 3 11.73 -0.57 24.74
C TYR A 3 10.32 -0.70 25.33
N LYS A 4 9.30 -0.48 24.49
CA LYS A 4 7.92 -0.77 24.87
C LYS A 4 7.73 -2.28 24.93
N LEU A 5 7.11 -2.76 26.01
CA LEU A 5 6.46 -4.06 26.05
C LEU A 5 4.98 -3.82 26.36
N VAL A 6 4.15 -4.04 25.33
CA VAL A 6 2.70 -3.84 25.33
C VAL A 6 2.02 -5.20 25.46
N GLY A 7 1.22 -5.43 26.48
CA GLY A 7 0.48 -6.69 26.64
C GLY A 7 -1.02 -6.51 26.49
N TYR A 8 -1.67 -7.29 25.62
CA TYR A 8 -3.13 -7.31 25.55
C TYR A 8 -3.73 -8.23 26.62
N PHE A 9 -4.66 -7.70 27.40
CA PHE A 9 -5.49 -8.43 28.36
C PHE A 9 -6.88 -8.69 27.76
N GLU A 10 -7.19 -9.95 27.50
CA GLU A 10 -8.49 -10.40 27.00
C GLU A 10 -9.51 -10.48 28.15
N ASN A 11 -10.55 -9.64 28.13
CA ASN A 11 -11.55 -9.65 29.20
C ASN A 11 -12.38 -10.96 29.24
N TRP A 12 -12.52 -11.66 28.11
CA TRP A 12 -13.19 -12.97 28.05
C TRP A 12 -12.36 -14.12 28.65
N ALA A 13 -11.05 -13.92 28.89
CA ALA A 13 -10.21 -14.93 29.53
C ALA A 13 -10.67 -15.29 30.96
N GLN A 14 -11.51 -14.44 31.58
CA GLN A 14 -12.15 -14.72 32.86
C GLN A 14 -13.08 -15.94 32.86
N TYR A 15 -13.55 -16.37 31.68
CA TYR A 15 -14.50 -17.47 31.50
C TYR A 15 -13.84 -18.80 31.11
N ARG A 16 -12.54 -18.78 30.76
CA ARG A 16 -11.79 -19.98 30.36
C ARG A 16 -11.88 -21.05 31.45
N GLN A 17 -12.17 -22.27 31.03
CA GLN A 17 -12.23 -23.45 31.90
C GLN A 17 -10.88 -24.19 31.89
N ALA A 18 -10.83 -25.40 32.45
CA ALA A 18 -9.63 -26.25 32.48
C ALA A 18 -8.37 -25.56 33.03
N GLY A 19 -8.56 -24.62 33.95
CA GLY A 19 -7.47 -23.84 34.54
C GLY A 19 -6.90 -22.74 33.65
N GLY A 20 -7.49 -22.44 32.48
CA GLY A 20 -7.11 -21.30 31.66
C GLY A 20 -7.71 -19.96 32.10
N LYS A 21 -8.53 -19.96 33.17
CA LYS A 21 -9.11 -18.74 33.74
C LYS A 21 -8.00 -17.74 34.09
N PHE A 22 -8.10 -16.55 33.51
CA PHE A 22 -7.14 -15.47 33.71
C PHE A 22 -7.85 -14.18 34.10
N LEU A 23 -7.40 -13.55 35.18
CA LEU A 23 -7.91 -12.30 35.72
C LEU A 23 -6.78 -11.27 35.87
N PRO A 24 -7.08 -9.96 35.91
CA PRO A 24 -6.06 -8.92 36.02
C PRO A 24 -5.08 -9.11 37.18
N GLU A 25 -5.52 -9.65 38.31
CA GLU A 25 -4.68 -9.86 39.50
C GLU A 25 -3.53 -10.84 39.27
N GLN A 26 -3.64 -11.69 38.24
CA GLN A 26 -2.61 -12.66 37.86
C GLN A 26 -1.51 -12.05 37.00
N ILE A 27 -1.73 -10.85 36.44
CA ILE A 27 -0.71 -10.14 35.67
C ILE A 27 0.44 -9.75 36.61
N ASP A 28 1.67 -10.01 36.19
CA ASP A 28 2.86 -9.40 36.78
C ASP A 28 3.14 -8.06 36.08
N PRO A 29 2.77 -6.91 36.69
CA PRO A 29 2.88 -5.62 36.03
C PRO A 29 4.33 -5.13 35.91
N SER A 30 5.30 -5.81 36.54
CA SER A 30 6.73 -5.47 36.39
C SER A 30 7.29 -5.87 35.03
N LEU A 31 6.61 -6.77 34.31
CA LEU A 31 7.02 -7.20 32.98
C LEU A 31 6.63 -6.19 31.89
N PHE A 32 5.62 -5.35 32.12
CA PHE A 32 5.02 -4.52 31.08
C PHE A 32 5.30 -3.04 31.27
N THR A 33 5.42 -2.35 30.15
CA THR A 33 5.36 -0.88 30.10
C THR A 33 3.92 -0.42 29.88
N HIS A 34 3.16 -1.17 29.09
CA HIS A 34 1.78 -0.85 28.71
C HIS A 34 0.92 -2.11 28.77
N ILE A 35 -0.32 -1.97 29.21
CA ILE A 35 -1.35 -3.01 29.10
C ILE A 35 -2.54 -2.46 28.33
N ASN A 36 -2.91 -3.15 27.27
CA ASN A 36 -4.10 -2.86 26.47
C ASN A 36 -5.26 -3.74 26.96
N PHE A 37 -6.36 -3.13 27.38
CA PHE A 37 -7.57 -3.84 27.77
C PHE A 37 -8.41 -4.15 26.52
N ALA A 38 -8.51 -5.42 26.16
CA ALA A 38 -9.34 -5.91 25.07
C ALA A 38 -10.66 -6.48 25.62
N PHE A 39 -11.84 -5.91 25.33
CA PHE A 39 -12.10 -4.71 24.52
C PHE A 39 -13.21 -3.85 25.13
N GLY A 40 -13.25 -2.58 24.73
CA GLY A 40 -14.49 -1.79 24.64
C GLY A 40 -15.09 -1.86 23.24
N ILE A 41 -16.35 -1.48 23.11
CA ILE A 41 -17.06 -1.36 21.82
C ILE A 41 -17.85 -0.04 21.79
N PHE A 42 -18.60 0.22 20.73
CA PHE A 42 -19.48 1.39 20.64
C PHE A 42 -20.70 1.11 19.78
N GLY A 43 -21.72 1.96 19.91
CA GLY A 43 -22.94 1.88 19.08
C GLY A 43 -23.82 0.67 19.32
N PHE A 44 -23.43 -0.24 20.21
CA PHE A 44 -24.11 -1.51 20.47
C PHE A 44 -23.94 -1.95 21.92
N VAL A 45 -24.99 -2.57 22.50
CA VAL A 45 -24.97 -3.16 23.85
C VAL A 45 -25.01 -4.68 23.77
N THR A 46 -23.97 -5.35 24.26
CA THR A 46 -23.87 -6.82 24.22
C THR A 46 -24.89 -7.50 25.15
N TRP A 47 -25.18 -8.78 24.87
CA TRP A 47 -26.03 -9.59 25.74
C TRP A 47 -25.46 -9.75 27.14
N SER A 48 -24.13 -9.73 27.27
CA SER A 48 -23.48 -9.77 28.59
C SER A 48 -23.89 -8.57 29.43
N VAL A 49 -23.79 -7.35 28.87
CA VAL A 49 -24.05 -6.10 29.60
C VAL A 49 -25.53 -5.93 29.96
N ASP A 50 -26.42 -6.27 29.03
CA ASP A 50 -27.87 -6.30 29.29
C ASP A 50 -28.47 -7.67 28.91
N PRO A 51 -28.53 -8.60 29.89
CA PRO A 51 -29.12 -9.92 29.69
C PRO A 51 -30.64 -9.93 29.87
N THR A 52 -31.25 -8.79 30.23
CA THR A 52 -32.66 -8.69 30.63
C THR A 52 -33.59 -8.30 29.49
N GLU A 53 -33.04 -7.77 28.40
CA GLU A 53 -33.82 -7.27 27.30
C GLU A 53 -34.28 -8.38 26.33
N THR A 54 -35.57 -8.31 25.93
CA THR A 54 -36.11 -8.97 24.74
C THR A 54 -35.48 -8.46 23.43
N ARG A 55 -34.54 -7.51 23.52
CA ARG A 55 -33.89 -6.86 22.38
C ARG A 55 -32.88 -7.80 21.77
N THR A 56 -33.09 -8.12 20.49
CA THR A 56 -32.23 -8.97 19.69
C THR A 56 -31.80 -8.23 18.43
N GLY A 57 -30.60 -8.52 17.95
CA GLY A 57 -30.01 -7.87 16.79
C GLY A 57 -30.00 -6.34 16.87
N GLU A 58 -30.52 -5.68 15.84
CA GLU A 58 -30.53 -4.22 15.70
C GLU A 58 -31.19 -3.46 16.86
N GLN A 59 -32.06 -4.12 17.63
CA GLN A 59 -32.70 -3.50 18.79
C GLN A 59 -31.71 -3.12 19.90
N ARG A 60 -30.47 -3.65 19.83
CA ARG A 60 -29.37 -3.38 20.77
C ARG A 60 -28.47 -2.22 20.34
N TYR A 61 -28.75 -1.56 19.21
CA TYR A 61 -28.07 -0.31 18.88
C TYR A 61 -28.38 0.78 19.91
N THR A 62 -27.35 1.54 20.30
CA THR A 62 -27.53 2.69 21.21
C THR A 62 -28.19 3.88 20.51
N GLY A 63 -28.10 3.95 19.18
CA GLY A 63 -28.55 5.08 18.37
C GLY A 63 -27.52 6.22 18.27
N ASP A 64 -26.32 6.01 18.80
CA ASP A 64 -25.18 6.92 18.76
C ASP A 64 -23.87 6.12 18.62
N TYR A 65 -22.71 6.80 18.66
CA TYR A 65 -21.40 6.14 18.64
C TYR A 65 -20.66 6.22 19.98
N THR A 66 -21.41 6.19 21.09
CA THR A 66 -20.80 6.25 22.44
C THR A 66 -20.21 4.91 22.87
N LEU A 67 -19.13 4.96 23.66
CA LEU A 67 -18.43 3.77 24.13
C LEU A 67 -19.26 2.93 25.12
N GLN A 68 -19.25 1.62 24.90
CA GLN A 68 -19.89 0.61 25.72
C GLN A 68 -18.88 -0.48 26.14
N PRO A 69 -19.04 -1.08 27.33
CA PRO A 69 -18.30 -2.26 27.73
C PRO A 69 -18.76 -3.47 26.92
N VAL A 70 -17.92 -4.49 26.89
CA VAL A 70 -18.28 -5.78 26.28
C VAL A 70 -18.93 -6.69 27.31
N GLU A 71 -18.44 -6.68 28.55
CA GLU A 71 -18.90 -7.56 29.62
C GLU A 71 -19.61 -6.81 30.76
N TRP A 72 -20.60 -7.44 31.39
CA TRP A 72 -21.36 -6.88 32.52
C TRP A 72 -20.50 -6.37 33.67
N ASN A 73 -19.33 -6.98 33.87
CA ASN A 73 -18.42 -6.69 34.97
C ASN A 73 -17.22 -5.83 34.56
N ASP A 74 -17.06 -5.46 33.29
CA ASP A 74 -15.94 -4.63 32.84
C ASP A 74 -15.84 -3.33 33.65
N ARG A 75 -16.94 -2.57 33.70
CA ARG A 75 -17.01 -1.26 34.35
C ARG A 75 -16.74 -1.30 35.86
N LYS A 76 -17.21 -2.34 36.54
CA LYS A 76 -17.24 -2.41 38.01
C LYS A 76 -16.15 -3.28 38.61
N VAL A 77 -15.55 -4.19 37.83
CA VAL A 77 -14.60 -5.18 38.32
C VAL A 77 -13.31 -5.14 37.50
N LEU A 78 -13.37 -5.36 36.18
CA LEU A 78 -12.15 -5.58 35.42
C LEU A 78 -11.35 -4.29 35.14
N TYR A 79 -11.99 -3.18 34.75
CA TYR A 79 -11.26 -1.91 34.58
C TYR A 79 -10.59 -1.48 35.90
N PRO A 80 -11.29 -1.42 37.06
CA PRO A 80 -10.63 -1.10 38.32
C PRO A 80 -9.47 -2.04 38.69
N ALA A 81 -9.62 -3.35 38.43
CA ALA A 81 -8.57 -4.33 38.71
C ALA A 81 -7.32 -4.11 37.84
N ILE A 82 -7.50 -3.71 36.57
CA ILE A 82 -6.40 -3.34 35.67
C ILE A 82 -5.72 -2.05 36.13
N GLN A 83 -6.49 -1.03 36.53
CA GLN A 83 -5.90 0.20 37.06
C GLN A 83 -5.10 -0.05 38.35
N LYS A 84 -5.54 -0.99 39.19
CA LYS A 84 -4.86 -1.37 40.42
C LYS A 84 -3.44 -1.91 40.18
N LEU A 85 -3.13 -2.41 39.00
CA LEU A 85 -1.78 -2.87 38.65
C LEU A 85 -0.74 -1.74 38.75
N LYS A 86 -1.14 -0.48 38.55
CA LYS A 86 -0.27 0.69 38.70
C LYS A 86 0.21 0.91 40.13
N GLU A 87 -0.48 0.36 41.14
CA GLU A 87 0.00 0.39 42.53
C GLU A 87 1.29 -0.42 42.71
N LYS A 88 1.48 -1.48 41.91
CA LYS A 88 2.69 -2.32 41.92
C LYS A 88 3.76 -1.80 40.96
N ASN A 89 3.36 -1.23 39.82
CA ASN A 89 4.25 -0.57 38.87
C ASN A 89 3.71 0.83 38.52
N PRO A 90 4.13 1.90 39.22
CA PRO A 90 3.63 3.26 38.97
C PRO A 90 3.94 3.83 37.57
N ASN A 91 4.88 3.23 36.83
CA ASN A 91 5.22 3.64 35.47
C ASN A 91 4.36 2.92 34.41
N LEU A 92 3.59 1.91 34.81
CA LEU A 92 2.70 1.17 33.92
C LEU A 92 1.63 2.10 33.35
N LYS A 93 1.44 2.02 32.03
CA LYS A 93 0.34 2.67 31.32
C LYS A 93 -0.73 1.66 30.95
N THR A 94 -1.99 2.05 31.05
CA THR A 94 -3.13 1.21 30.65
C THR A 94 -3.90 1.88 29.52
N LEU A 95 -4.19 1.16 28.45
CA LEU A 95 -5.00 1.65 27.34
C LEU A 95 -6.29 0.83 27.24
N LEU A 96 -7.37 1.45 26.74
CA LEU A 96 -8.58 0.74 26.35
C LEU A 96 -8.55 0.50 24.85
N SER A 97 -8.50 -0.77 24.43
CA SER A 97 -8.62 -1.15 23.03
C SER A 97 -10.10 -1.23 22.63
N ILE A 98 -10.44 -0.65 21.48
CA ILE A 98 -11.82 -0.58 20.98
C ILE A 98 -11.90 -1.32 19.66
N GLY A 99 -12.80 -2.31 19.56
CA GLY A 99 -13.02 -3.10 18.34
C GLY A 99 -12.65 -4.57 18.49
N GLY A 100 -11.66 -5.02 17.73
CA GLY A 100 -11.20 -6.40 17.63
C GLY A 100 -12.02 -7.25 16.66
N TRP A 101 -11.56 -8.48 16.43
CA TRP A 101 -12.15 -9.39 15.44
C TRP A 101 -13.66 -9.57 15.56
N SER A 102 -14.21 -9.90 16.74
CA SER A 102 -15.66 -10.16 16.86
C SER A 102 -16.52 -8.93 16.57
N PHE A 103 -16.05 -7.72 16.89
CA PHE A 103 -16.79 -6.49 16.61
C PHE A 103 -16.84 -6.16 15.11
N ASN A 104 -15.79 -6.52 14.37
CA ASN A 104 -15.68 -6.26 12.94
C ASN A 104 -16.17 -7.45 12.07
N SER A 105 -16.74 -8.50 12.66
CA SER A 105 -17.09 -9.74 11.96
C SER A 105 -18.45 -9.69 11.29
N CYS A 106 -18.54 -9.68 9.96
CA CYS A 106 -19.85 -9.70 9.28
C CYS A 106 -20.48 -11.11 9.19
N ASP A 107 -19.82 -12.14 9.71
CA ASP A 107 -20.31 -13.52 9.74
C ASP A 107 -21.12 -13.82 11.02
N ASP A 108 -22.16 -14.65 10.87
CA ASP A 108 -23.02 -15.12 11.97
C ASP A 108 -22.49 -16.44 12.57
N THR A 109 -21.27 -16.85 12.21
CA THR A 109 -20.65 -18.03 12.79
C THR A 109 -20.29 -17.75 14.24
N PRO A 110 -20.61 -18.66 15.17
CA PRO A 110 -20.11 -18.57 16.53
C PRO A 110 -18.60 -18.34 16.47
N ASP A 111 -18.16 -17.29 17.13
CA ASP A 111 -16.75 -16.99 17.19
C ASP A 111 -15.95 -18.16 17.75
N SER A 112 -14.64 -18.05 17.65
CA SER A 112 -13.64 -18.87 18.32
C SER A 112 -13.99 -19.28 19.75
N ALA A 113 -14.78 -18.51 20.50
CA ALA A 113 -15.14 -18.83 21.88
C ALA A 113 -16.40 -19.70 22.02
N GLY A 114 -17.01 -20.15 20.91
CA GLY A 114 -18.25 -20.92 20.94
C GLY A 114 -19.42 -20.15 21.53
N THR A 115 -19.35 -18.82 21.54
CA THR A 115 -20.36 -17.96 22.15
C THR A 115 -21.57 -17.88 21.21
N LEU A 116 -22.73 -18.30 21.71
CA LEU A 116 -24.02 -18.34 21.00
C LEU A 116 -24.61 -16.95 20.65
N HIS A 117 -23.84 -15.88 20.73
CA HIS A 117 -24.32 -14.51 20.60
C HIS A 117 -23.41 -13.64 19.72
N PRO A 118 -23.23 -13.97 18.43
CA PRO A 118 -22.48 -13.13 17.51
C PRO A 118 -23.18 -11.76 17.38
N PHE A 119 -22.54 -10.71 17.91
CA PHE A 119 -22.96 -9.32 17.66
C PHE A 119 -22.31 -8.76 16.39
N GLY A 120 -21.28 -9.44 15.87
CA GLY A 120 -20.52 -9.06 14.69
C GLY A 120 -21.38 -8.62 13.51
N PRO A 121 -22.36 -9.43 13.03
CA PRO A 121 -23.18 -9.05 11.87
C PRO A 121 -23.91 -7.71 12.02
N TYR A 122 -24.15 -7.27 13.25
CA TYR A 122 -24.75 -5.97 13.56
C TYR A 122 -23.71 -4.86 13.74
N THR A 123 -22.49 -5.20 14.16
CA THR A 123 -21.46 -4.21 14.48
C THR A 123 -20.42 -4.00 13.40
N CYS A 124 -20.27 -4.92 12.43
CA CYS A 124 -19.13 -4.92 11.51
C CYS A 124 -19.01 -3.64 10.65
N GLN A 125 -20.12 -2.96 10.37
CA GLN A 125 -20.14 -1.69 9.64
C GLN A 125 -20.02 -0.44 10.54
N LEU A 126 -20.02 -0.59 11.86
CA LEU A 126 -20.10 0.57 12.77
C LEU A 126 -18.87 1.47 12.68
N PHE A 127 -17.67 0.91 12.52
CA PHE A 127 -16.47 1.73 12.28
C PHE A 127 -16.57 2.51 10.98
N SER A 128 -16.91 1.86 9.87
CA SER A 128 -17.06 2.53 8.56
C SER A 128 -18.10 3.65 8.61
N LYS A 129 -19.28 3.39 9.19
CA LYS A 129 -20.36 4.38 9.34
C LYS A 129 -19.98 5.54 10.26
N MET A 130 -19.30 5.24 11.37
CA MET A 130 -18.84 6.27 12.32
C MET A 130 -17.76 7.16 11.69
N ALA A 131 -16.79 6.55 11.01
CA ALA A 131 -15.69 7.28 10.37
C ALA A 131 -16.18 8.16 9.21
N ALA A 132 -17.20 7.74 8.47
CA ALA A 132 -17.77 8.49 7.35
C ALA A 132 -18.56 9.75 7.77
N ASP A 133 -19.10 9.81 8.99
CA ASP A 133 -19.89 10.94 9.48
C ASP A 133 -19.07 11.84 10.41
N PRO A 134 -18.81 13.12 10.06
CA PRO A 134 -18.10 14.05 10.95
C PRO A 134 -18.73 14.21 12.34
N ASN A 135 -20.06 14.16 12.45
CA ASN A 135 -20.72 14.18 13.76
C ASN A 135 -20.52 12.86 14.51
N GLY A 136 -20.52 11.74 13.78
CA GLY A 136 -20.23 10.42 14.32
C GLY A 136 -18.81 10.31 14.87
N ARG A 137 -17.80 10.74 14.10
CA ARG A 137 -16.41 10.85 14.54
C ARG A 137 -16.30 11.68 15.81
N LYS A 138 -16.89 12.88 15.81
CA LYS A 138 -16.88 13.77 16.98
C LYS A 138 -17.47 13.09 18.22
N GLN A 139 -18.65 12.48 18.11
CA GLN A 139 -19.29 11.77 19.23
C GLN A 139 -18.43 10.61 19.76
N PHE A 140 -17.87 9.82 18.85
CA PHE A 140 -17.00 8.70 19.20
C PHE A 140 -15.73 9.17 19.91
N ILE A 141 -15.06 10.20 19.38
CA ILE A 141 -13.84 10.79 19.96
C ILE A 141 -14.12 11.35 21.36
N GLU A 142 -15.13 12.22 21.50
CA GLU A 142 -15.50 12.83 22.78
C GLU A 142 -15.88 11.75 23.81
N SER A 143 -16.67 10.75 23.39
CA SER A 143 -17.03 9.63 24.25
C SER A 143 -15.81 8.81 24.65
N SER A 144 -14.85 8.57 23.75
CA SER A 144 -13.68 7.74 24.03
C SER A 144 -12.73 8.40 25.03
N ILE A 145 -12.45 9.70 24.83
CA ILE A 145 -11.62 10.49 25.75
C ILE A 145 -12.25 10.52 27.15
N ALA A 146 -13.55 10.85 27.24
CA ALA A 146 -14.26 10.89 28.52
C ALA A 146 -14.26 9.51 29.20
N TYR A 147 -14.52 8.44 28.45
CA TYR A 147 -14.56 7.08 28.99
C TYR A 147 -13.20 6.64 29.55
N ALA A 148 -12.10 6.96 28.86
CA ALA A 148 -10.74 6.69 29.31
C ALA A 148 -10.40 7.45 30.60
N GLN A 149 -10.62 8.77 30.61
CA GLN A 149 -10.34 9.62 31.77
C GLN A 149 -11.16 9.20 33.01
N ASP A 150 -12.47 8.95 32.84
CA ASP A 150 -13.37 8.53 33.92
C ASP A 150 -12.95 7.21 34.57
N ARG A 151 -12.23 6.36 33.84
CA ARG A 151 -11.80 5.02 34.28
C ARG A 151 -10.31 4.91 34.53
N GLY A 152 -9.58 6.02 34.43
CA GLY A 152 -8.14 6.10 34.70
C GLY A 152 -7.26 5.41 33.66
N PHE A 153 -7.74 5.17 32.44
CA PHE A 153 -6.89 4.74 31.33
C PHE A 153 -5.97 5.88 30.88
N ASP A 154 -4.72 5.56 30.57
CA ASP A 154 -3.71 6.47 30.03
C ASP A 154 -3.78 6.60 28.50
N GLY A 155 -4.64 5.83 27.83
CA GLY A 155 -4.80 5.93 26.38
C GLY A 155 -5.94 5.13 25.79
N ILE A 156 -6.09 5.30 24.48
CA ILE A 156 -7.03 4.58 23.61
C ILE A 156 -6.24 3.88 22.51
N ASP A 157 -6.66 2.67 22.20
CA ASP A 157 -6.13 1.86 21.12
C ASP A 157 -7.29 1.48 20.18
N LEU A 158 -7.14 1.74 18.88
CA LEU A 158 -8.20 1.44 17.90
C LEU A 158 -7.84 0.17 17.12
N ASP A 159 -8.73 -0.83 17.21
CA ASP A 159 -8.56 -2.14 16.60
C ASP A 159 -9.70 -2.37 15.60
N TRP A 160 -9.72 -1.55 14.54
CA TRP A 160 -10.64 -1.71 13.41
C TRP A 160 -10.05 -2.72 12.42
N GLU A 161 -10.75 -3.84 12.22
CA GLU A 161 -10.32 -4.95 11.38
C GLU A 161 -11.29 -5.22 10.20
N TYR A 162 -11.18 -4.54 9.06
CA TYR A 162 -10.16 -3.54 8.69
C TYR A 162 -10.77 -2.41 7.84
N PRO A 163 -10.23 -1.18 7.88
CA PRO A 163 -10.61 -0.13 6.93
C PRO A 163 -10.48 -0.63 5.49
N GLY A 164 -11.54 -0.45 4.69
CA GLY A 164 -11.55 -0.83 3.28
C GLY A 164 -11.81 -2.31 2.99
N ASP A 165 -11.82 -3.19 4.00
CA ASP A 165 -12.08 -4.62 3.81
C ASP A 165 -13.59 -4.90 3.73
N ARG A 166 -14.06 -5.15 2.50
CA ARG A 166 -15.48 -5.44 2.21
C ARG A 166 -16.00 -6.68 2.92
N THR A 167 -15.15 -7.67 3.17
CA THR A 167 -15.54 -8.91 3.89
C THR A 167 -15.82 -8.65 5.37
N ARG A 168 -15.38 -7.49 5.87
CA ARG A 168 -15.50 -7.02 7.25
C ARG A 168 -16.39 -5.78 7.38
N GLY A 169 -17.15 -5.46 6.33
CA GLY A 169 -18.10 -4.35 6.33
C GLY A 169 -17.50 -2.99 6.00
N GLY A 170 -16.24 -2.96 5.53
CA GLY A 170 -15.58 -1.75 5.06
C GLY A 170 -15.91 -1.36 3.61
N ILE A 171 -15.52 -0.15 3.25
CA ILE A 171 -15.61 0.45 1.91
C ILE A 171 -14.34 1.24 1.60
N ASP A 172 -14.07 1.50 0.32
CA ASP A 172 -12.83 2.17 -0.09
C ASP A 172 -12.65 3.57 0.53
N ALA A 173 -13.76 4.30 0.79
CA ALA A 173 -13.73 5.60 1.46
C ALA A 173 -13.22 5.53 2.92
N ASP A 174 -13.17 4.34 3.52
CA ASP A 174 -12.67 4.15 4.90
C ASP A 174 -11.21 4.58 5.05
N PHE A 175 -10.39 4.46 4.01
CA PHE A 175 -8.99 4.90 4.06
C PHE A 175 -8.88 6.39 4.42
N ASP A 176 -9.59 7.26 3.69
CA ASP A 176 -9.59 8.70 3.94
C ASP A 176 -10.33 9.05 5.25
N ASN A 177 -11.45 8.37 5.50
CA ASN A 177 -12.26 8.58 6.70
C ASN A 177 -11.48 8.20 7.98
N PHE A 178 -10.63 7.18 7.93
CA PHE A 178 -9.80 6.78 9.05
C PHE A 178 -8.70 7.80 9.34
N ILE A 179 -8.05 8.36 8.32
CA ILE A 179 -7.11 9.47 8.50
C ILE A 179 -7.81 10.68 9.12
N ALA A 180 -9.01 11.03 8.64
CA ALA A 180 -9.81 12.11 9.21
C ALA A 180 -10.14 11.86 10.69
N LEU A 181 -10.55 10.64 11.03
CA LEU A 181 -10.79 10.20 12.41
C LEU A 181 -9.54 10.36 13.27
N LEU A 182 -8.39 9.81 12.88
CA LEU A 182 -7.17 9.88 13.67
C LEU A 182 -6.68 11.31 13.88
N ARG A 183 -6.75 12.15 12.84
CA ARG A 183 -6.40 13.57 12.92
C ARG A 183 -7.28 14.32 13.91
N GLU A 184 -8.60 14.15 13.81
CA GLU A 184 -9.56 14.78 14.71
C GLU A 184 -9.41 14.25 16.14
N PHE A 185 -9.12 12.96 16.31
CA PHE A 185 -8.87 12.35 17.61
C PHE A 185 -7.62 12.95 18.26
N ARG A 186 -6.50 13.04 17.52
CA ARG A 186 -5.26 13.67 18.02
C ARG A 186 -5.49 15.12 18.45
N GLN A 187 -6.18 15.91 17.63
CA GLN A 187 -6.52 17.30 17.97
C GLN A 187 -7.39 17.41 19.23
N ALA A 188 -8.36 16.49 19.40
CA ALA A 188 -9.20 16.43 20.59
C ALA A 188 -8.39 16.06 21.84
N ILE A 189 -7.45 15.12 21.73
CA ILE A 189 -6.52 14.76 22.81
C ILE A 189 -5.67 15.97 23.21
N GLU A 190 -5.04 16.63 22.25
CA GLU A 190 -4.15 17.79 22.50
C GLU A 190 -4.89 18.96 23.14
N SER A 191 -6.18 19.12 22.87
CA SER A 191 -6.99 20.20 23.43
C SER A 191 -7.63 19.87 24.78
N SER A 192 -8.11 18.63 24.99
CA SER A 192 -8.97 18.28 26.13
C SER A 192 -8.41 17.22 27.07
N ALA A 193 -7.43 16.44 26.61
CA ALA A 193 -6.78 15.39 27.40
C ALA A 193 -5.26 15.28 27.10
N PRO A 194 -4.47 16.37 27.23
CA PRO A 194 -3.05 16.32 26.89
C PRO A 194 -2.31 15.19 27.63
N GLY A 195 -1.59 14.37 26.88
CA GLY A 195 -0.86 13.21 27.41
C GLY A 195 -1.64 11.89 27.39
N LEU A 196 -2.91 11.88 26.96
CA LEU A 196 -3.60 10.64 26.62
C LEU A 196 -2.97 10.03 25.36
N LEU A 197 -2.63 8.73 25.42
CA LEU A 197 -2.01 8.01 24.30
C LEU A 197 -3.07 7.59 23.27
N LEU A 198 -2.70 7.58 21.99
CA LEU A 198 -3.52 7.07 20.89
C LEU A 198 -2.69 6.12 20.04
N THR A 199 -3.13 4.88 19.97
CA THR A 199 -2.48 3.79 19.22
C THR A 199 -3.49 3.05 18.35
N ILE A 200 -2.99 2.19 17.47
CA ILE A 200 -3.82 1.26 16.71
C ILE A 200 -3.17 -0.12 16.70
N ALA A 201 -3.96 -1.19 16.58
CA ALA A 201 -3.51 -2.46 16.04
C ALA A 201 -3.68 -2.46 14.51
N ALA A 202 -2.60 -2.68 13.77
CA ALA A 202 -2.62 -2.62 12.30
C ALA A 202 -2.25 -3.96 11.65
N SER A 203 -2.90 -4.24 10.52
CA SER A 203 -2.58 -5.40 9.68
C SER A 203 -1.23 -5.24 9.01
N VAL A 204 -0.50 -6.35 8.94
CA VAL A 204 0.82 -6.47 8.33
C VAL A 204 0.78 -7.01 6.89
N VAL A 205 -0.43 -7.30 6.42
CA VAL A 205 -0.76 -7.70 5.05
C VAL A 205 -1.78 -6.68 4.51
N PRO A 206 -1.67 -6.22 3.25
CA PRO A 206 -2.63 -5.29 2.67
C PRO A 206 -4.08 -5.78 2.79
N LYS A 207 -4.96 -4.86 3.19
CA LYS A 207 -6.41 -5.07 3.30
C LYS A 207 -7.16 -4.10 2.41
N GLY A 208 -8.37 -4.50 2.00
CA GLY A 208 -9.19 -3.75 1.06
C GLY A 208 -8.73 -3.92 -0.39
N GLU A 209 -9.68 -4.12 -1.29
CA GLU A 209 -9.41 -4.50 -2.69
C GLU A 209 -9.01 -3.30 -3.57
N ALA A 210 -9.27 -2.07 -3.12
CA ALA A 210 -9.10 -0.86 -3.92
C ALA A 210 -7.67 -0.27 -3.89
N LYS A 211 -6.80 -0.75 -3.01
CA LYS A 211 -5.43 -0.25 -2.86
C LYS A 211 -4.44 -1.31 -3.27
N SER A 212 -3.45 -0.94 -4.08
CA SER A 212 -2.27 -1.78 -4.26
C SER A 212 -1.53 -1.96 -2.92
N PRO A 213 -0.72 -3.02 -2.75
CA PRO A 213 0.09 -3.21 -1.55
C PRO A 213 0.90 -1.98 -1.14
N SER A 214 1.55 -1.32 -2.09
CA SER A 214 2.34 -0.10 -1.84
C SER A 214 1.46 1.04 -1.34
N GLU A 215 0.30 1.28 -1.96
CA GLU A 215 -0.60 2.33 -1.53
C GLU A 215 -1.22 2.05 -0.14
N PHE A 216 -1.48 0.79 0.20
CA PHE A 216 -1.95 0.41 1.53
C PHE A 216 -0.94 0.80 2.61
N PHE A 217 0.34 0.47 2.43
CA PHE A 217 1.35 0.82 3.42
C PHE A 217 1.66 2.32 3.45
N LYS A 218 1.61 3.02 2.30
CA LYS A 218 1.68 4.49 2.25
C LYS A 218 0.53 5.16 3.03
N TRP A 219 -0.70 4.63 2.91
CA TRP A 219 -1.84 5.09 3.70
C TRP A 219 -1.64 4.81 5.20
N LEU A 220 -1.10 3.65 5.55
CA LEU A 220 -0.79 3.33 6.94
C LEU A 220 0.26 4.30 7.52
N ALA A 221 1.27 4.67 6.73
CA ALA A 221 2.27 5.66 7.14
C ALA A 221 1.65 7.03 7.45
N GLN A 222 0.76 7.52 6.59
CA GLN A 222 -0.01 8.76 6.84
C GLN A 222 -0.87 8.64 8.11
N SER A 223 -1.44 7.47 8.37
CA SER A 223 -2.22 7.23 9.58
C SER A 223 -1.34 7.30 10.85
N VAL A 224 -0.10 6.81 10.80
CA VAL A 224 0.84 6.79 11.93
C VAL A 224 1.35 8.19 12.34
N GLU A 225 1.21 9.20 11.50
CA GLU A 225 1.55 10.59 11.85
C GLU A 225 0.79 11.05 13.12
N TYR A 226 -0.47 10.65 13.27
CA TYR A 226 -1.35 11.05 14.37
C TYR A 226 -1.25 10.15 15.61
N LEU A 227 -0.48 9.07 15.54
CA LEU A 227 -0.39 8.03 16.57
C LEU A 227 0.88 8.17 17.41
N ASP A 228 0.82 7.72 18.66
CA ASP A 228 2.01 7.54 19.49
C ASP A 228 2.86 6.38 18.98
N TRP A 229 2.22 5.28 18.56
CA TRP A 229 2.81 4.16 17.84
C TRP A 229 1.73 3.27 17.20
N VAL A 230 2.17 2.33 16.37
CA VAL A 230 1.36 1.24 15.81
C VAL A 230 1.78 -0.11 16.41
N ASN A 231 0.81 -0.88 16.88
CA ASN A 231 0.98 -2.28 17.25
C ASN A 231 0.84 -3.12 15.97
N ALA A 232 1.95 -3.54 15.38
CA ALA A 232 1.94 -4.34 14.16
C ALA A 232 1.54 -5.78 14.47
N MET A 233 0.42 -6.27 13.92
CA MET A 233 -0.09 -7.63 14.16
C MET A 233 0.69 -8.67 13.35
N THR A 234 1.98 -8.83 13.64
CA THR A 234 2.93 -9.75 12.97
C THR A 234 2.71 -11.23 13.36
N TYR A 235 1.47 -11.68 13.27
CA TYR A 235 0.99 -13.03 13.51
C TYR A 235 -0.27 -13.27 12.67
N ASP A 236 -0.81 -14.49 12.70
CA ASP A 236 -1.91 -14.92 11.83
C ASP A 236 -1.59 -14.83 10.34
N TYR A 237 -0.32 -14.99 9.97
CA TYR A 237 0.11 -15.13 8.58
C TYR A 237 -0.49 -16.40 7.95
N HIS A 238 -0.52 -17.49 8.72
CA HIS A 238 -1.11 -18.75 8.32
C HIS A 238 -1.99 -19.34 9.40
N GLY A 239 -3.08 -19.99 8.98
CA GLY A 239 -4.03 -20.64 9.87
C GLY A 239 -4.98 -21.55 9.11
N ALA A 240 -5.96 -22.15 9.80
CA ALA A 240 -6.89 -23.10 9.19
C ALA A 240 -7.78 -22.52 8.06
N PHE A 241 -7.71 -21.20 7.84
CA PHE A 241 -8.29 -20.51 6.68
C PHE A 241 -7.49 -20.75 5.39
N ASP A 242 -6.26 -21.22 5.48
CA ASP A 242 -5.43 -21.55 4.32
C ASP A 242 -5.69 -22.96 3.79
N PRO A 243 -5.55 -23.18 2.47
CA PRO A 243 -5.65 -24.51 1.87
C PRO A 243 -4.43 -25.40 2.18
N VAL A 244 -3.34 -24.82 2.68
CA VAL A 244 -2.11 -25.50 3.05
C VAL A 244 -1.63 -25.05 4.43
N THR A 245 -0.88 -25.90 5.12
CA THR A 245 -0.23 -25.54 6.38
C THR A 245 0.87 -24.51 6.16
N GLY A 246 0.97 -23.57 7.10
CA GLY A 246 2.04 -22.59 7.17
C GLY A 246 2.23 -22.09 8.61
N VAL A 247 3.28 -21.32 8.84
CA VAL A 247 3.69 -20.82 10.16
C VAL A 247 2.89 -19.58 10.58
N ASN A 248 2.47 -19.53 11.85
CA ASN A 248 1.65 -18.42 12.38
C ASN A 248 2.38 -17.07 12.30
N ALA A 249 3.67 -17.04 12.62
CA ALA A 249 4.50 -15.84 12.69
C ALA A 249 5.95 -16.13 12.27
N PRO A 250 6.26 -16.33 10.98
CA PRO A 250 7.58 -16.78 10.57
C PRO A 250 8.60 -15.63 10.45
N LEU A 251 9.87 -15.90 10.75
CA LEU A 251 11.00 -14.98 10.63
C LEU A 251 12.27 -15.74 10.18
N PRO A 252 13.05 -15.27 9.18
CA PRO A 252 12.81 -14.09 8.36
C PRO A 252 11.91 -14.35 7.15
N GLN A 253 11.65 -15.59 6.79
CA GLN A 253 10.99 -15.96 5.54
C GLN A 253 9.75 -16.80 5.77
N ASP A 254 8.85 -16.78 4.79
CA ASP A 254 7.62 -17.58 4.79
C ASP A 254 7.94 -19.10 4.79
N SER A 255 7.05 -19.88 5.40
CA SER A 255 7.03 -21.34 5.36
C SER A 255 6.54 -21.94 4.04
N VAL A 256 5.77 -21.17 3.25
CA VAL A 256 5.25 -21.59 1.95
C VAL A 256 6.23 -21.15 0.84
N PRO A 257 6.65 -22.05 -0.07
CA PRO A 257 7.56 -21.69 -1.15
C PRO A 257 7.06 -20.53 -2.00
N ASN A 258 7.92 -19.52 -2.21
CA ASN A 258 7.60 -18.25 -2.89
C ASN A 258 6.53 -17.39 -2.20
N GLY A 259 6.15 -17.72 -0.96
CA GLY A 259 5.28 -16.89 -0.15
C GLY A 259 6.02 -15.66 0.41
N THR A 260 5.26 -14.62 0.76
CA THR A 260 5.77 -13.36 1.30
C THR A 260 5.28 -13.08 2.72
N PHE A 261 4.57 -14.02 3.34
CA PHE A 261 3.95 -13.85 4.64
C PHE A 261 4.94 -14.10 5.78
N SER A 262 5.81 -13.11 6.02
CA SER A 262 6.82 -13.15 7.07
C SER A 262 6.95 -11.84 7.82
N ILE A 263 7.41 -11.92 9.07
CA ILE A 263 7.68 -10.75 9.92
C ILE A 263 8.66 -9.80 9.23
N LYS A 264 9.71 -10.34 8.60
CA LYS A 264 10.71 -9.49 7.95
C LYS A 264 10.08 -8.70 6.80
N HIS A 265 9.40 -9.39 5.88
CA HIS A 265 8.79 -8.77 4.71
C HIS A 265 7.78 -7.68 5.10
N SER A 266 6.91 -7.94 6.07
CA SER A 266 5.94 -6.94 6.52
C SER A 266 6.57 -5.74 7.21
N ILE A 267 7.61 -5.95 8.02
CA ILE A 267 8.32 -4.83 8.66
C ILE A 267 9.12 -4.03 7.62
N ASP A 268 9.75 -4.68 6.64
CA ASP A 268 10.39 -3.99 5.52
C ASP A 268 9.38 -3.09 4.80
N ALA A 269 8.18 -3.60 4.49
CA ALA A 269 7.13 -2.82 3.82
C ALA A 269 6.65 -1.60 4.66
N TYR A 270 6.58 -1.73 5.99
CA TYR A 270 6.30 -0.59 6.88
C TYR A 270 7.40 0.48 6.77
N LEU A 271 8.66 0.05 6.75
CA LEU A 271 9.81 0.95 6.70
C LEU A 271 9.96 1.62 5.33
N GLU A 272 9.77 0.88 4.25
CA GLU A 272 9.78 1.37 2.87
C GLU A 272 8.67 2.40 2.63
N ALA A 273 7.51 2.23 3.28
CA ALA A 273 6.42 3.21 3.26
C ALA A 273 6.70 4.46 4.11
N GLY A 274 7.80 4.51 4.86
CA GLY A 274 8.21 5.67 5.67
C GLY A 274 7.71 5.66 7.12
N ILE A 275 7.20 4.54 7.64
CA ILE A 275 6.78 4.48 9.04
C ILE A 275 8.01 4.59 9.97
N PRO A 276 8.05 5.55 10.91
CA PRO A 276 9.20 5.70 11.80
C PRO A 276 9.43 4.45 12.66
N LYS A 277 10.66 3.91 12.64
CA LYS A 277 11.07 2.72 13.42
C LYS A 277 10.66 2.81 14.90
N ASN A 278 10.85 3.97 15.50
CA ASN A 278 10.50 4.26 16.90
C ASN A 278 8.98 4.37 17.19
N LYS A 279 8.13 4.22 16.17
CA LYS A 279 6.67 4.09 16.27
C LYS A 279 6.15 2.69 15.88
N ILE A 280 7.01 1.72 15.56
CA ILE A 280 6.59 0.35 15.24
C ILE A 280 6.80 -0.54 16.47
N VAL A 281 5.74 -1.15 16.99
CA VAL A 281 5.80 -2.15 18.06
C VAL A 281 5.48 -3.52 17.46
N LEU A 282 6.44 -4.46 17.54
CA LEU A 282 6.38 -5.76 16.88
C LEU A 282 5.44 -6.73 17.62
N GLY A 283 4.41 -7.25 16.95
CA GLY A 283 3.50 -8.24 17.52
C GLY A 283 4.12 -9.62 17.70
N MET A 284 3.90 -10.23 18.86
CA MET A 284 4.43 -11.52 19.27
C MET A 284 3.27 -12.39 19.78
N PRO A 285 2.91 -13.46 19.06
CA PRO A 285 1.86 -14.36 19.50
C PRO A 285 2.37 -15.26 20.63
N VAL A 286 1.56 -15.47 21.66
CA VAL A 286 1.79 -16.48 22.71
C VAL A 286 0.73 -17.59 22.62
N TYR A 287 0.42 -17.96 21.38
CA TYR A 287 -0.50 -19.01 20.98
C TYR A 287 0.00 -19.68 19.70
N GLY A 288 -0.69 -20.73 19.28
CA GLY A 288 -0.45 -21.39 18.00
C GLY A 288 -1.71 -21.56 17.16
N ARG A 289 -1.50 -21.68 15.85
CA ARG A 289 -2.54 -22.01 14.87
C ARG A 289 -2.47 -23.50 14.56
N THR A 290 -3.63 -24.16 14.53
CA THR A 290 -3.72 -25.62 14.42
C THR A 290 -4.50 -26.09 13.20
N PHE A 291 -4.07 -27.23 12.67
CA PHE A 291 -4.56 -27.80 11.44
C PHE A 291 -4.79 -29.30 11.61
N ILE A 292 -5.74 -29.85 10.88
CA ILE A 292 -5.74 -31.27 10.51
C ILE A 292 -5.27 -31.34 9.06
N VAL A 293 -4.21 -32.10 8.79
CA VAL A 293 -3.70 -32.28 7.41
C VAL A 293 -4.28 -33.53 6.76
N ASN A 294 -4.33 -33.57 5.42
CA ASN A 294 -4.83 -34.71 4.65
C ASN A 294 -3.81 -35.84 4.47
N GLU A 295 -2.60 -35.68 5.00
CA GLU A 295 -1.46 -36.59 4.77
C GLU A 295 -0.83 -37.06 6.08
N SER A 296 0.02 -38.09 6.00
CA SER A 296 0.77 -38.53 7.18
C SER A 296 1.85 -37.52 7.55
N LEU A 297 1.91 -37.14 8.83
CA LEU A 297 2.98 -36.32 9.39
C LEU A 297 4.08 -37.23 9.92
N THR A 298 5.32 -37.01 9.46
CA THR A 298 6.50 -37.79 9.86
C THR A 298 7.61 -36.86 10.34
N SER A 299 8.59 -37.39 11.07
CA SER A 299 9.72 -36.59 11.57
C SER A 299 10.66 -36.08 10.48
N SER A 300 10.57 -36.63 9.26
CA SER A 300 11.33 -36.17 8.08
C SER A 300 10.58 -35.12 7.27
N ASP A 301 9.37 -34.76 7.69
CA ASP A 301 8.46 -33.88 6.99
C ASP A 301 8.19 -32.67 7.89
N ASN A 302 8.56 -31.47 7.43
CA ASN A 302 8.33 -30.24 8.19
C ASN A 302 6.84 -29.92 8.34
N GLY A 303 6.00 -30.59 7.56
CA GLY A 303 4.57 -30.44 7.58
C GLY A 303 4.08 -29.16 6.93
N TYR A 304 4.96 -28.33 6.33
CA TYR A 304 4.61 -27.08 5.63
C TYR A 304 4.09 -27.34 4.22
N GLY A 305 3.23 -26.45 3.72
CA GLY A 305 2.65 -26.58 2.38
C GLY A 305 1.73 -27.80 2.21
N LYS A 306 1.40 -28.51 3.30
CA LYS A 306 0.56 -29.69 3.24
C LYS A 306 -0.90 -29.31 3.11
N PRO A 307 -1.67 -29.98 2.23
CA PRO A 307 -3.10 -29.73 2.10
C PRO A 307 -3.82 -29.88 3.45
N THR A 308 -4.51 -28.81 3.84
CA THR A 308 -5.32 -28.77 5.05
C THR A 308 -6.65 -29.43 4.79
N LYS A 309 -7.19 -30.08 5.83
CA LYS A 309 -8.53 -30.67 5.81
C LYS A 309 -9.54 -29.77 6.50
N GLN A 310 -9.16 -29.28 7.67
CA GLN A 310 -9.98 -28.48 8.57
C GLN A 310 -9.10 -27.90 9.68
N ALA A 311 -9.68 -27.01 10.49
CA ALA A 311 -9.09 -26.54 11.72
C ALA A 311 -8.76 -27.70 12.68
N GLY A 312 -7.64 -27.57 13.41
CA GLY A 312 -7.31 -28.49 14.49
C GLY A 312 -8.37 -28.46 15.60
N PRO A 313 -8.45 -29.50 16.45
CA PRO A 313 -9.42 -29.55 17.53
C PRO A 313 -9.26 -28.38 18.50
N ALA A 314 -10.37 -27.93 19.06
CA ALA A 314 -10.37 -26.87 20.06
C ALA A 314 -9.59 -27.26 21.33
N GLY A 315 -8.83 -26.30 21.88
CA GLY A 315 -8.23 -26.43 23.19
C GLY A 315 -9.28 -26.55 24.31
N LYS A 316 -8.92 -27.18 25.43
CA LYS A 316 -9.84 -27.38 26.56
C LYS A 316 -10.22 -26.07 27.24
N ALA A 317 -9.31 -25.10 27.26
CA ALA A 317 -9.47 -23.81 27.89
C ALA A 317 -9.88 -22.73 26.89
N THR A 318 -9.25 -22.70 25.71
CA THR A 318 -9.52 -21.70 24.66
C THR A 318 -10.82 -21.98 23.91
N GLN A 319 -11.19 -23.25 23.76
CA GLN A 319 -12.44 -23.70 23.12
C GLN A 319 -12.61 -23.27 21.65
N THR A 320 -11.51 -22.94 20.99
CA THR A 320 -11.45 -22.48 19.60
C THR A 320 -10.84 -23.52 18.67
N PRO A 321 -11.58 -24.09 17.71
CA PRO A 321 -10.97 -24.89 16.66
C PRO A 321 -9.93 -24.08 15.87
N GLY A 322 -8.78 -24.69 15.59
CA GLY A 322 -7.71 -24.03 14.82
C GLY A 322 -6.79 -23.13 15.65
N PHE A 323 -6.93 -23.14 16.98
CA PHE A 323 -6.17 -22.27 17.88
C PHE A 323 -5.87 -23.01 19.19
N LEU A 324 -4.67 -22.81 19.73
CA LEU A 324 -4.28 -23.26 21.08
C LEU A 324 -3.46 -22.18 21.77
N ALA A 325 -3.76 -21.89 23.03
CA ALA A 325 -2.87 -21.07 23.86
C ALA A 325 -1.53 -21.80 24.11
N TYR A 326 -0.45 -21.07 24.38
CA TYR A 326 0.87 -21.68 24.61
C TYR A 326 0.85 -22.77 25.69
N TYR A 327 0.14 -22.53 26.81
CA TYR A 327 0.02 -23.54 27.87
C TYR A 327 -0.70 -24.83 27.42
N GLU A 328 -1.64 -24.76 26.47
CA GLU A 328 -2.32 -25.96 25.92
C GLU A 328 -1.39 -26.75 25.00
N ILE A 329 -0.53 -26.05 24.26
CA ILE A 329 0.52 -26.68 23.43
C ILE A 329 1.53 -27.39 24.31
N LEU A 330 1.98 -26.74 25.40
CA LEU A 330 2.87 -27.36 26.39
C LEU A 330 2.26 -28.61 27.03
N GLU A 331 0.96 -28.59 27.37
CA GLU A 331 0.26 -29.76 27.90
C GLU A 331 0.29 -30.95 26.93
N LYS A 332 0.05 -30.70 25.64
CA LYS A 332 0.08 -31.73 24.59
C LYS A 332 1.49 -32.26 24.32
N ILE A 333 2.50 -31.40 24.40
CA ILE A 333 3.91 -31.83 24.28
C ILE A 333 4.32 -32.68 25.50
N ALA A 334 3.99 -32.22 26.71
CA ALA A 334 4.34 -32.89 27.95
C ALA A 334 3.65 -34.27 28.10
N SER A 335 2.44 -34.43 27.56
CA SER A 335 1.73 -35.71 27.53
C SER A 335 2.25 -36.70 26.49
N GLY A 336 3.13 -36.26 25.59
CA GLY A 336 3.59 -37.04 24.44
C GLY A 336 2.57 -37.14 23.30
N GLU A 337 1.50 -36.33 23.33
CA GLU A 337 0.53 -36.22 22.23
C GLU A 337 1.15 -35.51 21.02
N PHE A 338 1.97 -34.49 21.27
CA PHE A 338 2.70 -33.75 20.26
C PHE A 338 4.20 -34.00 20.31
N VAL A 339 4.78 -34.17 19.12
CA VAL A 339 6.22 -34.15 18.90
C VAL A 339 6.60 -32.75 18.42
N LYS A 340 7.35 -32.01 19.24
CA LYS A 340 7.88 -30.69 18.90
C LYS A 340 9.11 -30.81 18.01
N VAL A 341 9.17 -29.97 16.98
CA VAL A 341 10.31 -29.82 16.07
C VAL A 341 10.62 -28.33 15.93
N TRP A 342 11.90 -28.00 15.76
CA TRP A 342 12.36 -26.66 15.48
C TRP A 342 12.62 -26.51 13.99
N ASP A 343 12.13 -25.44 13.39
CA ASP A 343 12.45 -25.07 12.02
C ASP A 343 13.45 -23.91 11.99
N GLU A 344 14.56 -24.12 11.28
CA GLU A 344 15.64 -23.13 11.18
C GLU A 344 15.38 -22.07 10.10
N GLU A 345 14.46 -22.32 9.15
CA GLU A 345 14.14 -21.36 8.09
C GLU A 345 13.19 -20.26 8.57
N THR A 346 12.15 -20.63 9.31
CA THR A 346 11.16 -19.70 9.85
C THR A 346 11.45 -19.26 11.29
N LEU A 347 12.52 -19.80 11.89
CA LEU A 347 12.91 -19.58 13.29
C LEU A 347 11.73 -19.76 14.27
N THR A 348 10.91 -20.78 14.03
CA THR A 348 9.76 -21.12 14.87
C THR A 348 9.71 -22.61 15.16
N PRO A 349 9.14 -23.01 16.30
CA PRO A 349 8.73 -24.39 16.48
C PRO A 349 7.42 -24.70 15.76
N TYR A 350 7.29 -25.96 15.36
CA TYR A 350 6.00 -26.58 15.14
C TYR A 350 5.91 -27.87 15.97
N ALA A 351 4.70 -28.40 16.14
CA ALA A 351 4.51 -29.70 16.74
C ALA A 351 3.39 -30.46 16.04
N TYR A 352 3.43 -31.78 16.11
CA TYR A 352 2.47 -32.61 15.41
C TYR A 352 2.13 -33.91 16.14
N ASN A 353 0.97 -34.47 15.79
CA ASN A 353 0.54 -35.80 16.17
C ASN A 353 0.34 -36.66 14.91
N SER A 354 1.23 -37.64 14.69
CA SER A 354 1.18 -38.52 13.51
C SER A 354 -0.04 -39.45 13.47
N LYS A 355 -0.73 -39.66 14.59
CA LYS A 355 -1.93 -40.50 14.67
C LYS A 355 -3.20 -39.76 14.30
N THR A 356 -3.31 -38.49 14.69
CA THR A 356 -4.49 -37.65 14.42
C THR A 356 -4.30 -36.74 13.22
N SER A 357 -3.07 -36.67 12.67
CA SER A 357 -2.68 -35.71 11.63
C SER A 357 -2.91 -34.25 12.04
N GLU A 358 -2.85 -34.00 13.36
CA GLU A 358 -2.89 -32.65 13.93
C GLU A 358 -1.51 -32.03 13.84
N TRP A 359 -1.45 -30.78 13.41
CA TRP A 359 -0.23 -29.99 13.28
C TRP A 359 -0.47 -28.60 13.87
N VAL A 360 0.48 -28.09 14.64
CA VAL A 360 0.45 -26.78 15.27
C VAL A 360 1.74 -26.03 14.99
N THR A 361 1.62 -24.78 14.56
CA THR A 361 2.71 -23.79 14.55
C THR A 361 2.52 -22.83 15.70
N PHE A 362 3.60 -22.45 16.38
CA PHE A 362 3.53 -21.58 17.55
C PHE A 362 4.88 -20.90 17.79
N ASP A 363 4.94 -20.09 18.83
CA ASP A 363 6.17 -19.47 19.32
C ASP A 363 6.58 -20.06 20.68
N ASP A 364 7.89 -20.24 20.87
CA ASP A 364 8.50 -20.61 22.14
C ASP A 364 9.54 -19.57 22.59
N GLU A 365 10.24 -19.83 23.69
CA GLU A 365 11.28 -18.93 24.19
C GLU A 365 12.38 -18.67 23.13
N LYS A 366 12.76 -19.67 22.32
CA LYS A 366 13.83 -19.53 21.32
C LYS A 366 13.38 -18.65 20.16
N SER A 367 12.16 -18.83 19.66
CA SER A 367 11.63 -18.01 18.56
C SER A 367 11.36 -16.57 19.00
N LEU A 368 10.85 -16.37 20.22
CA LEU A 368 10.62 -15.02 20.75
C LEU A 368 11.91 -14.29 21.13
N GLU A 369 12.97 -15.01 21.51
CA GLU A 369 14.32 -14.44 21.60
C GLU A 369 14.78 -13.91 20.24
N ALA A 370 14.70 -14.72 19.19
CA ALA A 370 15.09 -14.34 17.84
C ALA A 370 14.31 -13.11 17.33
N LYS A 371 12.98 -13.10 17.54
CA LYS A 371 12.11 -11.98 17.15
C LYS A 371 12.36 -10.72 17.97
N SER A 372 12.66 -10.85 19.26
CA SER A 372 13.04 -9.72 20.09
C SER A 372 14.37 -9.12 19.65
N ASN A 373 15.36 -9.96 19.34
CA ASN A 373 16.65 -9.51 18.81
C ASN A 373 16.46 -8.83 17.45
N TYR A 374 15.62 -9.37 16.57
CA TYR A 374 15.26 -8.72 15.31
C TYR A 374 14.65 -7.33 15.53
N ALA A 375 13.70 -7.19 16.47
CA ALA A 375 13.14 -5.88 16.81
C ALA A 375 14.20 -4.89 17.28
N CYS A 376 15.19 -5.35 18.06
CA CYS A 376 16.33 -4.54 18.48
C CYS A 376 17.25 -4.15 17.31
N GLU A 377 17.59 -5.10 16.44
CA GLU A 377 18.46 -4.89 15.28
C GLU A 377 17.86 -3.88 14.30
N GLN A 378 16.54 -3.93 14.10
CA GLN A 378 15.82 -2.98 13.27
C GLN A 378 15.60 -1.62 13.94
N GLY A 379 15.84 -1.51 15.26
CA GLY A 379 15.63 -0.28 16.03
C GLY A 379 14.15 0.04 16.26
N LEU A 380 13.29 -0.98 16.34
CA LEU A 380 11.85 -0.82 16.54
C LEU A 380 11.54 -0.28 17.95
N ALA A 381 10.32 0.23 18.13
CA ALA A 381 9.87 0.83 19.40
C ALA A 381 9.77 -0.20 20.55
N GLY A 382 9.64 -1.49 20.22
CA GLY A 382 9.51 -2.58 21.19
C GLY A 382 8.68 -3.74 20.66
N ALA A 383 8.04 -4.46 21.58
CA ALA A 383 7.20 -5.62 21.29
C ALA A 383 5.80 -5.51 21.90
N MET A 384 4.84 -6.14 21.24
CA MET A 384 3.45 -6.28 21.65
C MET A 384 3.12 -7.77 21.79
N VAL A 385 2.37 -8.16 22.81
CA VAL A 385 2.03 -9.57 23.09
C VAL A 385 0.53 -9.78 22.95
N TRP A 386 0.16 -10.71 22.07
CA TRP A 386 -1.19 -11.23 21.95
C TRP A 386 -1.23 -12.71 22.37
N ALA A 387 -1.85 -13.08 23.50
CA ALA A 387 -2.27 -12.20 24.59
C ALA A 387 -1.80 -12.73 25.96
N ILE A 388 -1.71 -11.85 26.96
CA ILE A 388 -1.01 -12.12 28.25
C ILE A 388 -1.48 -13.43 28.90
N GLY A 389 -2.79 -13.69 28.90
CA GLY A 389 -3.41 -14.86 29.53
C GLY A 389 -3.25 -16.17 28.75
N GLN A 390 -2.54 -16.17 27.63
CA GLN A 390 -2.29 -17.34 26.78
C GLN A 390 -0.86 -17.89 26.96
N ASP A 391 0.07 -17.11 27.53
CA ASP A 391 1.35 -17.61 28.04
C ASP A 391 1.12 -18.57 29.22
N ASP A 392 2.15 -19.32 29.63
CA ASP A 392 2.12 -20.16 30.82
C ASP A 392 2.22 -19.32 32.11
N PHE A 393 1.17 -18.53 32.36
CA PHE A 393 1.07 -17.59 33.46
C PHE A 393 1.15 -18.26 34.84
N LYS A 394 0.82 -19.56 34.93
CA LYS A 394 0.95 -20.34 36.18
C LYS A 394 2.41 -20.63 36.53
N ASN A 395 3.25 -20.77 35.51
CA ASN A 395 4.69 -20.95 35.65
C ASN A 395 5.45 -19.64 35.43
N GLY A 396 4.76 -18.51 35.57
CA GLY A 396 5.35 -17.19 35.66
C GLY A 396 5.73 -16.58 34.31
N PHE A 397 4.93 -16.80 33.27
CA PHE A 397 5.05 -16.09 31.98
C PHE A 397 6.40 -16.31 31.27
N PRO A 398 6.80 -17.55 30.95
CA PRO A 398 8.11 -17.84 30.36
C PRO A 398 8.35 -17.11 29.05
N LEU A 399 7.35 -17.03 28.16
CA LEU A 399 7.50 -16.37 26.87
C LEU A 399 7.66 -14.86 27.03
N ILE A 400 6.80 -14.23 27.83
CA ILE A 400 6.84 -12.78 28.06
C ILE A 400 8.13 -12.39 28.78
N LYS A 401 8.59 -13.18 29.76
CA LYS A 401 9.89 -12.95 30.42
C LYS A 401 11.06 -13.04 29.45
N GLN A 402 11.02 -13.97 28.50
CA GLN A 402 12.07 -14.08 27.49
C GLN A 402 12.08 -12.85 26.57
N ILE A 403 10.91 -12.34 26.17
CA ILE A 403 10.80 -11.07 25.43
C ILE A 403 11.41 -9.92 26.24
N THR A 404 10.96 -9.75 27.50
CA THR A 404 11.47 -8.69 28.40
C THR A 404 12.99 -8.76 28.55
N LYS A 405 13.52 -9.96 28.81
CA LYS A 405 14.96 -10.20 28.97
C LYS A 405 15.74 -9.82 27.71
N SER A 406 15.24 -10.22 26.54
CA SER A 406 15.89 -9.96 25.25
C SER A 406 15.93 -8.47 24.96
N LEU A 407 14.80 -7.77 25.08
CA LEU A 407 14.73 -6.31 24.89
C LEU A 407 15.62 -5.54 25.89
N GLN A 408 15.68 -5.96 27.16
CA GLN A 408 16.58 -5.36 28.16
C GLN A 408 18.07 -5.59 27.86
N SER A 409 18.41 -6.76 27.32
CA SER A 409 19.78 -7.07 26.92
C SER A 409 20.25 -6.16 25.76
N CYS A 410 19.34 -5.82 24.84
CA CYS A 410 19.60 -4.86 23.78
C CYS A 410 19.84 -3.44 24.31
N SER A 411 19.16 -3.04 25.40
CA SER A 411 19.36 -1.72 26.03
C SER A 411 20.67 -1.62 26.84
N THR A 412 21.24 -2.74 27.28
CA THR A 412 22.46 -2.80 28.13
C THR A 412 23.73 -3.08 27.34
N THR A 413 23.62 -3.73 26.19
CA THR A 413 24.69 -3.72 25.19
C THR A 413 24.77 -2.28 24.71
N GLU A 414 25.81 -1.54 25.09
CA GLU A 414 26.20 -0.36 24.33
C GLU A 414 26.32 -0.87 22.89
N GLN A 415 25.31 -0.60 22.06
CA GLN A 415 25.54 -0.38 20.65
C GLN A 415 26.80 0.47 20.63
N PRO A 416 27.89 0.02 19.95
CA PRO A 416 29.14 0.74 19.99
C PRO A 416 28.75 2.17 19.74
N LYS A 417 29.00 3.06 20.72
CA LYS A 417 28.69 4.48 20.59
C LYS A 417 29.31 4.83 19.26
N THR A 418 28.49 4.92 18.23
CA THR A 418 28.84 5.63 17.03
C THR A 418 29.17 6.97 17.63
N LYS A 419 30.47 7.30 17.68
CA LYS A 419 30.94 8.67 17.80
C LYS A 419 29.89 9.48 17.06
N PRO A 420 29.26 10.50 17.67
CA PRO A 420 28.15 11.21 17.06
C PRO A 420 28.53 11.38 15.61
N GLN A 421 27.87 10.60 14.75
CA GLN A 421 28.31 10.50 13.38
C GLN A 421 28.16 11.94 12.91
N PRO A 422 29.24 12.62 12.48
CA PRO A 422 29.11 14.01 12.11
C PRO A 422 28.02 13.99 11.06
N SER A 423 26.89 14.61 11.37
CA SER A 423 25.73 14.69 10.50
C SER A 423 26.28 15.07 9.15
N SER A 424 26.23 14.14 8.20
CA SER A 424 26.83 14.33 6.89
C SER A 424 26.22 15.59 6.32
N ASN A 425 27.08 16.59 6.14
CA ASN A 425 26.72 17.94 5.76
C ASN A 425 25.79 17.89 4.52
N PRO A 426 24.57 18.48 4.58
CA PRO A 426 23.62 18.45 3.48
C PRO A 426 24.19 18.94 2.15
N LEU A 427 25.14 19.89 2.16
CA LEU A 427 25.79 20.37 0.94
C LEU A 427 26.77 19.35 0.34
N THR A 428 27.46 18.59 1.20
CA THR A 428 28.28 17.45 0.77
C THR A 428 27.41 16.33 0.22
N GLN A 429 26.24 16.10 0.82
CA GLN A 429 25.26 15.15 0.28
C GLN A 429 24.65 15.63 -1.04
N VAL A 430 24.37 16.92 -1.22
CA VAL A 430 23.89 17.47 -2.50
C VAL A 430 24.92 17.28 -3.60
N ILE A 431 26.19 17.62 -3.33
CA ILE A 431 27.27 17.43 -4.31
C ILE A 431 27.48 15.94 -4.61
N LEU A 432 27.39 15.05 -3.60
CA LEU A 432 27.48 13.59 -3.79
C LEU A 432 26.30 13.03 -4.60
N VAL A 433 25.07 13.50 -4.37
CA VAL A 433 23.88 13.07 -5.14
C VAL A 433 23.98 13.51 -6.60
N PHE A 434 24.43 14.74 -6.88
CA PHE A 434 24.65 15.19 -8.26
C PHE A 434 25.77 14.40 -8.97
N ILE A 435 26.80 14.02 -8.23
CA ILE A 435 27.91 13.20 -8.73
C ILE A 435 27.45 11.76 -8.99
N GLU A 436 26.65 11.18 -8.10
CA GLU A 436 26.12 9.82 -8.23
C GLU A 436 25.06 9.71 -9.33
N GLU A 437 24.18 10.70 -9.49
CA GLU A 437 23.20 10.70 -10.58
C GLU A 437 23.84 11.01 -11.93
N GLY A 438 24.87 11.87 -11.98
CA GLY A 438 25.69 12.05 -13.19
C GLY A 438 26.46 10.79 -13.59
N ALA A 439 26.94 10.01 -12.60
CA ALA A 439 27.61 8.73 -12.83
C ALA A 439 26.64 7.63 -13.29
N LYS A 440 25.44 7.54 -12.71
CA LYS A 440 24.38 6.61 -13.15
C LYS A 440 23.89 6.92 -14.55
N PHE A 441 23.74 8.21 -14.89
CA PHE A 441 23.38 8.64 -16.23
C PHE A 441 24.45 8.23 -17.27
N ALA A 442 25.74 8.35 -16.93
CA ALA A 442 26.82 7.89 -17.78
C ALA A 442 26.82 6.36 -17.97
N GLU A 443 26.57 5.58 -16.90
CA GLU A 443 26.46 4.12 -16.96
C GLU A 443 25.23 3.65 -17.78
N GLU A 444 24.09 4.34 -17.69
CA GLU A 444 22.90 3.99 -18.46
C GLU A 444 23.10 4.22 -19.97
N ILE A 445 23.77 5.31 -20.37
CA ILE A 445 24.12 5.54 -21.77
C ILE A 445 25.15 4.52 -22.27
N GLU A 446 26.14 4.15 -21.45
CA GLU A 446 27.16 3.14 -21.80
C GLU A 446 26.51 1.76 -22.02
N LYS A 447 25.62 1.34 -21.11
CA LYS A 447 24.89 0.08 -21.21
C LYS A 447 23.97 0.01 -22.43
N PHE A 448 23.29 1.11 -22.77
CA PHE A 448 22.46 1.18 -23.98
C PHE A 448 23.28 1.24 -25.28
N THR A 449 24.48 1.82 -25.25
CA THR A 449 25.38 1.84 -26.42
C THR A 449 26.12 0.52 -26.65
N GLU A 450 26.26 -0.33 -25.64
CA GLU A 450 26.71 -1.72 -25.80
C GLU A 450 25.62 -2.63 -26.40
N GLU A 451 24.34 -2.34 -26.15
CA GLU A 451 23.19 -3.14 -26.61
C GLU A 451 22.61 -2.69 -27.95
N ALA A 452 22.72 -1.40 -28.30
CA ALA A 452 22.25 -0.86 -29.58
C ALA A 452 23.17 -1.26 -30.75
N SER A 453 22.67 -2.09 -31.66
CA SER A 453 23.47 -2.63 -32.78
C SER A 453 23.44 -1.75 -34.04
N SER A 454 22.75 -0.61 -34.02
CA SER A 454 22.78 0.37 -35.12
C SER A 454 22.36 1.79 -34.71
N ASP A 455 22.90 2.78 -35.43
CA ASP A 455 22.74 4.22 -35.19
C ASP A 455 21.27 4.73 -35.21
N SER A 456 20.32 3.96 -35.78
CA SER A 456 18.90 4.34 -35.86
C SER A 456 18.10 4.16 -34.56
N GLU A 457 18.62 3.40 -33.59
CA GLU A 457 17.93 3.12 -32.32
C GLU A 457 18.25 4.16 -31.23
N LEU A 458 19.36 4.90 -31.38
CA LEU A 458 19.85 5.88 -30.40
C LEU A 458 19.14 7.24 -30.47
N ALA A 459 18.73 7.69 -31.66
CA ALA A 459 18.20 9.04 -31.86
C ALA A 459 16.88 9.34 -31.10
N PRO A 460 15.87 8.45 -31.07
CA PRO A 460 14.60 8.72 -30.37
C PRO A 460 14.76 8.80 -28.85
N VAL A 461 15.76 8.10 -28.29
CA VAL A 461 16.03 8.07 -26.85
C VAL A 461 16.73 9.36 -26.41
N LEU A 462 17.65 9.86 -27.23
CA LEU A 462 18.28 11.17 -27.00
C LEU A 462 17.25 12.31 -27.10
N ASP A 463 16.35 12.29 -28.09
CA ASP A 463 15.26 13.27 -28.21
C ASP A 463 14.34 13.28 -26.97
N SER A 464 13.99 12.10 -26.45
CA SER A 464 13.22 11.93 -25.21
C SER A 464 13.95 12.47 -23.98
N LEU A 465 15.28 12.35 -23.93
CA LEU A 465 16.10 12.90 -22.86
C LEU A 465 16.18 14.44 -22.94
N PHE A 466 16.21 15.04 -24.13
CA PHE A 466 16.20 16.50 -24.30
C PHE A 466 14.86 17.15 -23.93
N ASP A 467 13.75 16.49 -24.24
CA ASP A 467 12.40 17.00 -23.95
C ASP A 467 12.00 16.85 -22.46
N SER A 468 12.80 16.13 -21.66
CA SER A 468 12.55 15.93 -20.22
C SER A 468 12.80 17.17 -19.34
N GLY A 469 13.32 18.26 -19.90
CA GLY A 469 13.60 19.50 -19.16
C GLY A 469 14.85 19.45 -18.26
N LEU A 470 15.62 18.36 -18.29
CA LEU A 470 16.89 18.19 -17.57
C LEU A 470 17.97 19.23 -17.94
N PHE A 471 17.83 19.88 -19.11
CA PHE A 471 18.77 20.86 -19.65
C PHE A 471 18.25 22.31 -19.61
N ASP A 472 17.20 22.57 -18.84
CA ASP A 472 16.65 23.93 -18.74
C ASP A 472 17.53 24.82 -17.83
N SER A 473 17.71 26.07 -18.27
CA SER A 473 18.50 27.15 -17.66
C SER A 473 18.16 27.51 -16.20
N SER A 474 17.13 26.86 -15.64
CA SER A 474 16.58 27.05 -14.30
C SER A 474 17.54 26.62 -13.20
N ILE A 475 18.37 25.60 -13.40
CA ILE A 475 19.29 25.09 -12.37
C ILE A 475 20.39 26.11 -12.03
N GLU A 476 20.95 26.75 -13.06
CA GLU A 476 21.96 27.78 -12.89
C GLU A 476 21.38 29.04 -12.23
N GLU A 477 20.14 29.40 -12.56
CA GLU A 477 19.41 30.50 -11.93
C GLU A 477 19.10 30.23 -10.46
N ILE A 478 18.70 29.01 -10.11
CA ILE A 478 18.42 28.61 -8.72
C ILE A 478 19.68 28.73 -7.87
N VAL A 479 20.82 28.22 -8.36
CA VAL A 479 22.10 28.29 -7.63
C VAL A 479 22.57 29.75 -7.47
N LYS A 480 22.43 30.56 -8.52
CA LYS A 480 22.80 31.99 -8.49
C LYS A 480 21.87 32.83 -7.62
N GLU A 481 20.57 32.55 -7.61
CA GLU A 481 19.61 33.23 -6.73
C GLU A 481 19.91 32.96 -5.26
N SER A 482 20.20 31.72 -4.88
CA SER A 482 20.53 31.36 -3.49
C SER A 482 21.81 32.02 -3.00
N ILE A 483 22.81 32.22 -3.87
CA ILE A 483 24.03 32.97 -3.57
C ILE A 483 23.74 34.47 -3.45
N ASN A 484 22.96 35.05 -4.37
CA ASN A 484 22.66 36.49 -4.41
C ASN A 484 21.71 36.95 -3.30
N LYS A 485 20.86 36.07 -2.77
CA LYS A 485 19.95 36.36 -1.64
C LYS A 485 20.67 36.43 -0.29
N GLY A 486 21.97 36.13 -0.23
CA GLY A 486 22.78 36.28 1.00
C GLY A 486 22.49 35.26 2.10
N GLU A 487 21.84 34.15 1.74
CA GLU A 487 21.44 33.06 2.65
C GLU A 487 22.60 32.09 2.99
N VAL A 488 23.76 32.31 2.37
CA VAL A 488 25.03 31.69 2.71
C VAL A 488 25.91 32.73 3.41
N ALA A 489 26.20 32.53 4.70
CA ALA A 489 27.18 33.37 5.39
C ALA A 489 28.55 33.18 4.73
N VAL A 490 29.06 34.24 4.09
CA VAL A 490 30.42 34.31 3.52
C VAL A 490 31.41 34.22 4.68
N GLY A 491 31.77 32.98 5.01
CA GLY A 491 32.55 32.67 6.21
C GLY A 491 33.46 31.46 6.07
N GLN A 492 33.62 30.89 4.87
CA GLN A 492 34.80 30.15 4.42
C GLN A 492 34.60 29.93 2.91
N LYS A 493 35.58 30.32 2.10
CA LYS A 493 35.53 30.12 0.64
C LYS A 493 35.36 28.62 0.37
N ILE A 494 34.16 28.21 -0.04
CA ILE A 494 34.06 27.15 -1.06
C ILE A 494 34.94 27.66 -2.19
N ASP A 495 35.91 26.86 -2.64
CA ASP A 495 36.72 27.25 -3.77
C ASP A 495 35.77 27.30 -4.97
N SER A 496 35.27 28.51 -5.28
CA SER A 496 34.33 28.77 -6.38
C SER A 496 34.84 28.21 -7.70
N ASN A 497 36.15 27.95 -7.79
CA ASN A 497 36.76 27.32 -8.95
C ASN A 497 36.27 25.88 -9.18
N VAL A 498 36.03 25.06 -8.15
CA VAL A 498 35.63 23.64 -8.35
C VAL A 498 34.20 23.53 -8.87
N LEU A 499 33.27 24.32 -8.32
CA LEU A 499 31.89 24.37 -8.79
C LEU A 499 31.79 25.02 -10.17
N ASN A 500 32.53 26.10 -10.41
CA ASN A 500 32.56 26.75 -11.73
C ASN A 500 33.20 25.83 -12.78
N GLU A 501 34.27 25.08 -12.45
CA GLU A 501 34.87 24.10 -13.36
C GLU A 501 33.90 22.97 -13.73
N PHE A 502 33.11 22.48 -12.77
CA PHE A 502 32.07 21.48 -13.04
C PHE A 502 30.98 22.05 -13.96
N LEU A 503 30.43 23.22 -13.64
CA LEU A 503 29.39 23.87 -14.45
C LEU A 503 29.88 24.23 -15.85
N ASP A 504 31.14 24.66 -15.98
CA ASP A 504 31.73 24.98 -17.28
C ASP A 504 31.89 23.72 -18.14
N LYS A 505 32.32 22.59 -17.57
CA LYS A 505 32.39 21.32 -18.29
C LYS A 505 31.02 20.74 -18.63
N TRP A 506 30.04 20.93 -17.75
CA TRP A 506 28.67 20.52 -18.01
C TRP A 506 28.09 21.27 -19.22
N ARG A 507 28.28 22.60 -19.27
CA ARG A 507 27.92 23.40 -20.46
C ARG A 507 28.66 22.97 -21.72
N GLU A 508 29.91 22.56 -21.61
CA GLU A 508 30.65 22.04 -22.76
C GLU A 508 30.07 20.74 -23.32
N ILE A 509 29.48 19.88 -22.47
CA ILE A 509 28.78 18.67 -22.90
C ILE A 509 27.47 19.09 -23.58
N GLU A 510 26.68 19.98 -22.96
CA GLU A 510 25.44 20.50 -23.54
C GLU A 510 25.65 21.10 -24.94
N GLU A 511 26.70 21.91 -25.11
CA GLU A 511 27.01 22.54 -26.40
C GLU A 511 27.52 21.54 -27.45
N GLU A 512 28.16 20.44 -27.05
CA GLU A 512 28.58 19.39 -28.00
C GLU A 512 27.40 18.52 -28.41
N VAL A 513 26.50 18.26 -27.47
CA VAL A 513 25.27 17.52 -27.66
C VAL A 513 24.29 18.26 -28.58
N LYS A 514 24.14 19.59 -28.43
CA LYS A 514 23.31 20.42 -29.34
C LYS A 514 23.78 20.42 -30.80
N LYS A 515 25.01 20.00 -31.08
CA LYS A 515 25.54 19.88 -32.46
C LYS A 515 25.21 18.54 -33.09
N TYR A 516 24.68 17.58 -32.32
CA TYR A 516 24.31 16.27 -32.82
C TYR A 516 23.13 16.39 -33.80
N ASP A 517 23.37 15.99 -35.04
CA ASP A 517 22.34 15.89 -36.07
C ASP A 517 22.39 14.48 -36.65
N ARG A 518 21.32 13.70 -36.43
CA ARG A 518 21.25 12.29 -36.83
C ARG A 518 21.33 12.07 -38.34
N ASP A 519 21.00 13.09 -39.12
CA ASP A 519 20.97 13.03 -40.58
C ASP A 519 22.28 13.60 -41.20
N SER A 520 23.25 13.97 -40.34
CA SER A 520 24.58 14.46 -40.73
C SER A 520 25.54 13.30 -41.04
N GLU A 521 26.40 13.47 -42.06
CA GLU A 521 27.48 12.52 -42.38
C GLU A 521 28.50 12.38 -41.23
N ASP A 522 28.54 13.33 -40.29
CA ASP A 522 29.44 13.35 -39.14
C ASP A 522 28.78 12.90 -37.81
N ALA A 523 27.54 12.40 -37.82
CA ALA A 523 26.76 12.05 -36.62
C ALA A 523 27.52 11.14 -35.63
N ASN A 524 28.20 10.11 -36.15
CA ASN A 524 28.95 9.16 -35.32
C ASN A 524 30.18 9.81 -34.66
N LYS A 525 30.80 10.78 -35.33
CA LYS A 525 31.93 11.54 -34.79
C LYS A 525 31.48 12.55 -33.73
N GLN A 526 30.30 13.14 -33.91
CA GLN A 526 29.69 14.02 -32.93
C GLN A 526 29.32 13.24 -31.66
N LEU A 527 28.75 12.03 -31.82
CA LEU A 527 28.41 11.15 -30.70
C LEU A 527 29.66 10.70 -29.92
N GLU A 528 30.75 10.33 -30.60
CA GLU A 528 32.01 9.97 -29.95
C GLU A 528 32.65 11.15 -29.19
N ASN A 529 32.48 12.38 -29.67
CA ASN A 529 32.92 13.58 -28.93
C ASN A 529 32.13 13.79 -27.63
N VAL A 530 30.81 13.56 -27.67
CA VAL A 530 29.94 13.64 -26.48
C VAL A 530 30.37 12.61 -25.44
N LYS A 531 30.55 11.36 -25.84
CA LYS A 531 31.03 10.28 -24.95
C LYS A 531 32.34 10.64 -24.27
N LYS A 532 33.29 11.18 -25.03
CA LYS A 532 34.61 11.56 -24.51
C LYS A 532 34.51 12.66 -23.44
N LYS A 533 33.67 13.68 -23.65
CA LYS A 533 33.51 14.79 -22.69
C LYS A 533 32.83 14.35 -21.39
N ILE A 534 31.91 13.39 -21.46
CA ILE A 534 31.25 12.82 -20.28
C ILE A 534 32.26 12.02 -19.44
N GLU A 535 33.10 11.21 -20.07
CA GLU A 535 34.15 10.46 -19.37
C GLU A 535 35.23 11.37 -18.74
N GLU A 536 35.52 12.51 -19.37
CA GLU A 536 36.40 13.55 -18.80
C GLU A 536 35.78 14.27 -17.59
N LEU A 537 34.44 14.37 -17.53
CA LEU A 537 33.73 14.91 -16.37
C LEU A 537 33.73 13.90 -15.21
N ARG A 538 33.47 12.62 -15.50
CA ARG A 538 33.50 11.52 -14.52
C ARG A 538 34.81 11.47 -13.76
N LYS A 539 35.95 11.46 -14.46
CA LYS A 539 37.28 11.42 -13.82
C LYS A 539 37.55 12.63 -12.94
N GLN A 540 37.13 13.82 -13.35
CA GLN A 540 37.36 15.03 -12.56
C GLN A 540 36.52 15.04 -11.28
N VAL A 541 35.29 14.50 -11.36
CA VAL A 541 34.40 14.32 -10.22
C VAL A 541 35.01 13.36 -9.20
N GLU A 542 35.53 12.22 -9.65
CA GLU A 542 36.21 11.23 -8.81
C GLU A 542 37.50 11.81 -8.17
N GLU A 543 38.26 12.65 -8.88
CA GLU A 543 39.50 13.26 -8.40
C GLU A 543 39.31 14.42 -7.38
N ASN A 544 38.14 15.06 -7.37
CA ASN A 544 37.87 16.24 -6.52
C ASN A 544 37.09 15.91 -5.24
N LEU A 545 36.46 14.74 -5.16
CA LEU A 545 35.75 14.23 -3.97
C LEU A 545 36.53 14.37 -2.65
N PRO A 546 37.86 14.09 -2.59
CA PRO A 546 38.60 14.12 -1.33
C PRO A 546 38.99 15.53 -0.83
N LYS A 547 38.74 16.59 -1.61
CA LYS A 547 39.31 17.95 -1.39
C LYS A 547 38.34 18.96 -0.75
N LEU A 548 37.09 18.58 -0.46
CA LEU A 548 36.05 19.50 0.02
C LEU A 548 36.09 19.71 1.55
N PRO A 549 36.08 20.96 2.06
CA PRO A 549 36.02 21.23 3.51
C PRO A 549 34.59 21.22 4.08
N ASN A 550 34.47 20.90 5.37
CA ASN A 550 33.21 20.94 6.13
C ASN A 550 32.78 22.39 6.45
N VAL A 551 31.59 22.81 5.99
CA VAL A 551 31.02 24.15 6.26
C VAL A 551 29.57 24.02 6.75
N THR A 552 29.16 24.83 7.72
CA THR A 552 27.84 24.77 8.39
C THR A 552 26.85 25.81 7.82
N LEU A 553 25.60 25.42 7.55
CA LEU A 553 24.50 26.32 7.14
C LEU A 553 23.47 26.56 8.27
N PRO A 554 22.65 27.64 8.22
CA PRO A 554 21.61 27.92 9.22
C PRO A 554 20.38 26.99 9.11
N SER A 555 19.80 26.67 10.27
CA SER A 555 18.71 25.71 10.53
C SER A 555 17.53 25.61 9.53
N PRO A 556 16.98 26.70 8.97
CA PRO A 556 15.75 26.60 8.17
C PRO A 556 15.94 25.87 6.82
N LEU A 557 17.17 25.82 6.30
CA LEU A 557 17.48 25.10 5.06
C LEU A 557 17.75 23.60 5.29
N ALA A 558 18.06 23.19 6.52
CA ALA A 558 18.27 21.79 6.87
C ALA A 558 16.95 21.01 6.98
N GLU A 559 15.88 21.68 7.42
CA GLU A 559 14.55 21.07 7.60
C GLU A 559 13.81 20.82 6.28
N ASN A 560 14.03 21.66 5.26
CA ASN A 560 13.29 21.56 3.99
C ASN A 560 13.96 20.65 2.94
N TRP A 561 15.17 20.14 3.17
CA TRP A 561 15.92 19.40 2.16
C TRP A 561 16.02 17.89 2.42
N GLU A 562 15.86 17.44 3.66
CA GLU A 562 15.69 16.00 3.99
C GLU A 562 14.45 15.39 3.30
N ASP A 563 13.45 16.22 2.97
CA ASP A 563 12.24 15.85 2.22
C ASP A 563 12.46 15.69 0.70
N LEU A 564 13.46 16.37 0.12
CA LEU A 564 13.73 16.34 -1.33
C LEU A 564 14.75 15.27 -1.72
N ALA A 565 15.67 14.91 -0.83
CA ALA A 565 16.70 13.90 -1.09
C ALA A 565 16.21 12.44 -0.97
N ASN A 566 15.07 12.20 -0.31
CA ASN A 566 14.50 10.87 -0.10
C ASN A 566 13.38 10.49 -1.10
N GLN A 567 13.19 11.28 -2.16
CA GLN A 567 12.16 11.03 -3.16
C GLN A 567 12.65 10.11 -4.28
N GLU A 568 12.38 8.82 -4.12
CA GLU A 568 12.24 7.85 -5.23
C GLU A 568 11.17 8.33 -6.26
N SER A 569 10.31 9.26 -5.84
CA SER A 569 9.29 9.92 -6.64
C SER A 569 9.80 10.92 -7.67
N VAL A 570 11.08 11.27 -7.78
CA VAL A 570 11.55 12.06 -8.94
C VAL A 570 11.85 11.15 -10.14
N LYS A 571 12.31 9.91 -9.89
CA LYS A 571 12.49 8.88 -10.92
C LYS A 571 11.16 8.25 -11.34
N GLU A 572 10.27 7.96 -10.39
CA GLU A 572 8.92 7.48 -10.71
C GLU A 572 8.04 8.57 -11.33
N TRP A 573 8.13 9.84 -10.91
CA TRP A 573 7.37 10.93 -11.56
C TRP A 573 7.81 11.20 -13.00
N ALA A 574 9.10 11.10 -13.33
CA ALA A 574 9.60 11.26 -14.71
C ALA A 574 9.31 10.02 -15.59
N VAL A 575 9.33 8.82 -15.01
CA VAL A 575 9.02 7.55 -15.70
C VAL A 575 7.51 7.34 -15.85
N ASP A 576 6.70 7.76 -14.88
CA ASP A 576 5.23 7.70 -14.94
C ASP A 576 4.66 8.79 -15.84
N LEU A 577 5.28 9.97 -15.92
CA LEU A 577 4.93 10.97 -16.95
C LEU A 577 5.22 10.46 -18.38
N ALA A 578 6.22 9.59 -18.55
CA ALA A 578 6.55 8.93 -19.82
C ALA A 578 5.69 7.68 -20.11
N LYS A 579 5.20 6.97 -19.08
CA LYS A 579 4.31 5.81 -19.21
C LYS A 579 2.84 6.18 -19.36
N ASP A 580 2.41 7.32 -18.82
CA ASP A 580 1.01 7.77 -18.84
C ASP A 580 0.57 8.37 -20.19
N TRP A 581 1.46 8.50 -21.18
CA TRP A 581 1.14 9.07 -22.50
C TRP A 581 1.46 8.16 -23.70
N GLY A 582 1.28 6.85 -23.53
CA GLY A 582 1.15 5.89 -24.63
C GLY A 582 0.99 4.49 -24.04
N TRP A 583 -0.04 3.70 -24.30
CA TRP A 583 -0.66 3.38 -25.58
C TRP A 583 -2.09 2.85 -25.33
N LEU A 584 -2.99 3.02 -26.31
CA LEU A 584 -4.40 2.56 -26.42
C LEU A 584 -5.57 3.47 -25.99
N PHE A 585 -5.36 4.78 -25.82
CA PHE A 585 -6.49 5.73 -25.65
C PHE A 585 -6.53 6.91 -26.66
N VAL A 586 -5.60 6.98 -27.61
CA VAL A 586 -5.43 8.15 -28.49
C VAL A 586 -6.32 8.18 -29.76
N PRO A 587 -6.72 7.08 -30.44
CA PRO A 587 -7.44 7.20 -31.71
C PRO A 587 -8.87 7.75 -31.60
N PHE A 588 -9.54 7.51 -30.46
CA PHE A 588 -10.94 7.91 -30.26
C PHE A 588 -11.04 9.35 -29.72
N PHE A 589 -10.14 9.73 -28.80
CA PHE A 589 -10.07 11.10 -28.28
C PHE A 589 -9.36 12.07 -29.22
N SER A 590 -8.40 11.65 -30.05
CA SER A 590 -7.82 12.53 -31.08
C SER A 590 -8.83 12.95 -32.14
N LEU A 591 -9.85 12.14 -32.42
CA LEU A 591 -10.92 12.50 -33.35
C LEU A 591 -11.86 13.55 -32.75
N ILE A 592 -12.24 13.39 -31.48
CA ILE A 592 -13.09 14.33 -30.73
C ILE A 592 -12.34 15.63 -30.38
N ALA A 593 -11.07 15.54 -30.00
CA ALA A 593 -10.20 16.68 -29.74
C ALA A 593 -9.85 17.46 -31.01
N SER A 594 -9.68 16.78 -32.16
CA SER A 594 -9.50 17.46 -33.46
C SER A 594 -10.77 18.16 -33.95
N LEU A 595 -11.95 17.65 -33.59
CA LEU A 595 -13.24 18.32 -33.80
C LEU A 595 -13.39 19.55 -32.88
N HIS A 596 -12.99 19.44 -31.61
CA HIS A 596 -12.96 20.55 -30.64
C HIS A 596 -11.98 21.67 -31.03
N LEU A 597 -10.77 21.32 -31.48
CA LEU A 597 -9.74 22.29 -31.82
C LEU A 597 -10.08 23.08 -33.10
N ASN A 598 -10.78 22.45 -34.06
CA ASN A 598 -11.23 23.13 -35.28
C ASN A 598 -12.38 24.12 -35.01
N ILE A 599 -13.32 23.77 -34.11
CA ILE A 599 -14.41 24.67 -33.69
C ILE A 599 -13.85 25.88 -32.92
N LEU A 600 -12.89 25.65 -32.02
CA LEU A 600 -12.22 26.72 -31.25
C LEU A 600 -11.33 27.62 -32.14
N MET A 601 -10.70 27.05 -33.18
CA MET A 601 -9.94 27.80 -34.17
C MET A 601 -10.84 28.65 -35.09
N GLU A 602 -12.01 28.14 -35.49
CA GLU A 602 -13.00 28.93 -36.24
C GLU A 602 -13.56 30.09 -35.39
N LEU A 603 -13.83 29.87 -34.09
CA LEU A 603 -14.21 30.93 -33.15
C LEU A 603 -13.10 31.98 -32.97
N PHE A 604 -11.83 31.57 -32.96
CA PHE A 604 -10.68 32.47 -32.85
C PHE A 604 -10.43 33.30 -34.12
N VAL A 605 -10.71 32.73 -35.31
CA VAL A 605 -10.62 33.43 -36.60
C VAL A 605 -11.81 34.38 -36.80
N LEU A 606 -13.03 33.99 -36.41
CA LEU A 606 -14.22 34.84 -36.45
C LEU A 606 -14.12 36.04 -35.51
N ASN A 607 -13.45 35.88 -34.37
CA ASN A 607 -13.19 36.98 -33.43
C ASN A 607 -12.12 37.98 -33.95
N ASN A 608 -11.27 37.56 -34.88
CA ASN A 608 -10.13 38.34 -35.39
C ASN A 608 -10.28 38.84 -36.84
N LEU A 609 -11.38 38.55 -37.53
CA LEU A 609 -11.69 39.17 -38.82
C LEU A 609 -12.38 40.52 -38.61
N SER A 610 -11.62 41.59 -38.87
CA SER A 610 -12.13 42.95 -38.94
C SER A 610 -13.12 43.13 -40.10
N ASN A 611 -14.26 43.79 -39.82
CA ASN A 611 -15.19 44.46 -40.75
C ASN A 611 -16.60 43.87 -40.98
N GLN A 612 -17.36 43.49 -39.95
CA GLN A 612 -18.84 43.51 -40.03
C GLN A 612 -19.50 43.98 -38.72
N GLN A 613 -20.69 44.60 -38.85
CA GLN A 613 -21.40 45.35 -37.80
C GLN A 613 -21.78 44.47 -36.60
N GLU A 614 -21.65 45.02 -35.39
CA GLU A 614 -21.79 44.33 -34.10
C GLU A 614 -23.08 43.52 -33.89
N GLN A 615 -24.17 43.82 -34.59
CA GLN A 615 -25.45 43.12 -34.43
C GLN A 615 -25.50 41.72 -35.09
N ASP A 616 -24.69 41.45 -36.11
CA ASP A 616 -24.68 40.11 -36.75
C ASP A 616 -23.80 39.11 -35.97
N LYS A 617 -22.79 39.61 -35.23
CA LYS A 617 -21.91 38.81 -34.38
C LYS A 617 -22.63 38.17 -33.20
N GLU A 618 -23.61 38.86 -32.62
CA GLU A 618 -24.37 38.35 -31.48
C GLU A 618 -25.31 37.21 -31.90
N LYS A 619 -25.94 37.30 -33.09
CA LYS A 619 -26.79 36.25 -33.67
C LYS A 619 -26.00 35.02 -34.12
N GLU A 620 -24.83 35.19 -34.69
CA GLU A 620 -23.97 34.06 -35.09
C GLU A 620 -23.37 33.35 -33.87
N LYS A 621 -22.98 34.10 -32.84
CA LYS A 621 -22.56 33.53 -31.55
C LYS A 621 -23.68 32.74 -30.88
N GLU A 622 -24.90 33.28 -30.84
CA GLU A 622 -26.07 32.60 -30.25
C GLU A 622 -26.47 31.34 -31.05
N THR A 623 -26.28 31.34 -32.38
CA THR A 623 -26.52 30.16 -33.23
C THR A 623 -25.44 29.08 -33.01
N CYS A 624 -24.18 29.48 -32.82
CA CYS A 624 -23.06 28.58 -32.59
C CYS A 624 -23.11 27.97 -31.18
N ASP A 625 -23.44 28.76 -30.17
CA ASP A 625 -23.67 28.28 -28.80
C ASP A 625 -24.83 27.28 -28.77
N ARG A 626 -25.94 27.56 -29.48
CA ARG A 626 -27.08 26.63 -29.58
C ARG A 626 -26.72 25.30 -30.26
N GLN A 627 -25.92 25.33 -31.33
CA GLN A 627 -25.48 24.11 -32.02
C GLN A 627 -24.46 23.31 -31.21
N SER A 628 -23.60 24.00 -30.45
CA SER A 628 -22.65 23.37 -29.52
C SER A 628 -23.39 22.64 -28.40
N THR A 629 -24.42 23.27 -27.84
CA THR A 629 -25.30 22.65 -26.83
C THR A 629 -26.08 21.47 -27.41
N GLU A 630 -26.65 21.57 -28.63
CA GLU A 630 -27.33 20.43 -29.27
C GLU A 630 -26.41 19.23 -29.51
N ILE A 631 -25.12 19.45 -29.81
CA ILE A 631 -24.12 18.39 -30.00
C ILE A 631 -23.74 17.76 -28.65
N ILE A 632 -23.58 18.57 -27.60
CA ILE A 632 -23.31 18.12 -26.24
C ILE A 632 -24.50 17.31 -25.71
N ASP A 633 -25.71 17.83 -25.82
CA ASP A 633 -26.94 17.17 -25.39
C ASP A 633 -27.17 15.84 -26.14
N THR A 634 -26.83 15.78 -27.44
CA THR A 634 -26.92 14.54 -28.23
C THR A 634 -25.86 13.51 -27.81
N ALA A 635 -24.66 13.96 -27.43
CA ALA A 635 -23.60 13.09 -26.92
C ALA A 635 -23.90 12.58 -25.51
N GLU A 636 -24.48 13.43 -24.66
CA GLU A 636 -24.97 13.07 -23.33
C GLU A 636 -26.18 12.13 -23.40
N ASP A 637 -27.14 12.35 -24.32
CA ASP A 637 -28.26 11.42 -24.56
C ASP A 637 -27.79 10.05 -25.11
N TYR A 638 -26.69 10.03 -25.88
CA TYR A 638 -26.05 8.78 -26.32
C TYR A 638 -25.36 8.07 -25.15
N LEU A 639 -24.69 8.82 -24.27
CA LEU A 639 -24.06 8.31 -23.06
C LEU A 639 -25.11 7.76 -22.08
N ASP A 640 -26.23 8.46 -21.89
CA ASP A 640 -27.34 8.05 -21.05
C ASP A 640 -28.08 6.83 -21.61
N LYS A 641 -28.18 6.68 -22.94
CA LYS A 641 -28.68 5.43 -23.57
C LYS A 641 -27.73 4.26 -23.36
N LEU A 642 -26.41 4.49 -23.39
CA LEU A 642 -25.41 3.47 -23.06
C LEU A 642 -25.44 3.10 -21.57
N LEU A 643 -25.71 4.06 -20.69
CA LEU A 643 -25.87 3.86 -19.25
C LEU A 643 -27.23 3.22 -18.89
N ASP A 644 -28.31 3.49 -19.63
CA ASP A 644 -29.62 2.84 -19.51
C ASP A 644 -29.57 1.39 -19.99
N LEU A 645 -28.78 1.10 -21.04
CA LEU A 645 -28.46 -0.27 -21.45
C LEU A 645 -27.64 -1.02 -20.38
N ARG A 646 -26.75 -0.32 -19.65
CA ARG A 646 -26.02 -0.84 -18.47
C ARG A 646 -26.93 -1.12 -17.28
N GLN A 647 -27.94 -0.28 -17.01
CA GLN A 647 -28.92 -0.51 -15.94
C GLN A 647 -29.92 -1.64 -16.25
N LYS A 648 -30.12 -1.99 -17.53
CA LYS A 648 -30.98 -3.11 -17.97
C LYS A 648 -30.32 -4.49 -17.90
N GLY A 649 -29.14 -4.62 -17.30
CA GLY A 649 -28.62 -5.90 -16.78
C GLY A 649 -28.14 -6.91 -17.82
N SER A 650 -27.60 -6.49 -18.97
CA SER A 650 -27.00 -7.41 -19.94
C SER A 650 -25.50 -7.12 -20.14
N LEU A 651 -24.68 -7.99 -19.51
CA LEU A 651 -23.23 -8.24 -19.66
C LEU A 651 -22.25 -7.30 -18.92
N SER A 652 -21.29 -7.89 -18.19
CA SER A 652 -20.16 -7.19 -17.56
C SER A 652 -18.96 -7.02 -18.50
N VAL A 653 -18.11 -6.03 -18.22
CA VAL A 653 -16.88 -5.73 -18.99
C VAL A 653 -15.92 -6.94 -19.06
N GLU A 654 -15.91 -7.81 -18.04
CA GLU A 654 -15.15 -9.07 -18.02
C GLU A 654 -15.80 -10.18 -18.87
N GLN A 655 -17.12 -10.16 -19.06
CA GLN A 655 -17.80 -11.05 -20.01
C GLN A 655 -17.53 -10.63 -21.46
N ILE A 656 -17.47 -9.32 -21.72
CA ILE A 656 -17.03 -8.78 -23.02
C ILE A 656 -15.56 -9.16 -23.31
N TYR A 657 -14.70 -9.13 -22.28
CA TYR A 657 -13.29 -9.51 -22.42
C TYR A 657 -13.05 -11.02 -22.62
N SER A 658 -13.95 -11.87 -22.10
CA SER A 658 -13.85 -13.34 -22.26
C SER A 658 -14.48 -13.86 -23.56
N GLU A 659 -15.44 -13.16 -24.16
CA GLU A 659 -16.02 -13.53 -25.47
C GLU A 659 -15.15 -13.11 -26.68
N ILE A 660 -14.22 -12.15 -26.52
CA ILE A 660 -13.40 -11.62 -27.64
C ILE A 660 -12.05 -12.36 -27.79
N LYS A 661 -11.72 -13.32 -26.90
CA LYS A 661 -10.45 -14.06 -26.95
C LYS A 661 -10.63 -15.45 -27.58
N PRO A 662 -10.26 -15.71 -28.85
CA PRO A 662 -10.14 -17.08 -29.32
C PRO A 662 -8.88 -17.70 -28.70
N GLN A 663 -9.03 -18.77 -27.92
CA GLN A 663 -7.90 -19.60 -27.50
C GLN A 663 -7.34 -20.33 -28.73
N CYS A 664 -6.33 -19.74 -29.36
CA CYS A 664 -5.60 -20.39 -30.45
C CYS A 664 -4.29 -20.96 -29.88
N VAL A 665 -4.07 -22.25 -30.10
CA VAL A 665 -2.84 -22.95 -29.71
C VAL A 665 -1.86 -22.87 -30.89
N VAL A 666 -0.62 -22.48 -30.60
CA VAL A 666 0.48 -22.56 -31.57
C VAL A 666 1.00 -23.99 -31.53
N ASP A 667 0.88 -24.72 -32.63
CA ASP A 667 1.52 -26.03 -32.76
C ASP A 667 3.04 -25.83 -32.85
N VAL A 668 3.76 -26.41 -31.89
CA VAL A 668 5.19 -26.14 -31.66
C VAL A 668 6.04 -26.67 -32.83
N ASP A 669 5.49 -27.57 -33.65
CA ASP A 669 6.22 -28.21 -34.76
C ASP A 669 5.99 -27.55 -36.14
N THR A 670 5.03 -26.62 -36.29
CA THR A 670 4.88 -25.81 -37.53
C THR A 670 4.35 -24.40 -37.26
N PRO A 671 5.21 -23.35 -37.21
CA PRO A 671 4.82 -21.98 -36.78
C PRO A 671 3.83 -21.23 -37.68
N GLN A 672 3.35 -21.81 -38.78
CA GLN A 672 2.55 -21.11 -39.80
C GLN A 672 1.06 -21.49 -39.82
N VAL A 673 0.61 -22.40 -38.95
CA VAL A 673 -0.79 -22.83 -38.92
C VAL A 673 -1.34 -22.69 -37.49
N ARG A 674 -2.33 -21.79 -37.31
CA ARG A 674 -3.05 -21.66 -36.04
C ARG A 674 -4.33 -22.50 -36.10
N TYR A 675 -4.50 -23.39 -35.13
CA TYR A 675 -5.74 -24.11 -34.88
C TYR A 675 -6.46 -23.42 -33.73
N CYS A 676 -7.72 -23.04 -33.95
CA CYS A 676 -8.55 -22.44 -32.91
C CYS A 676 -9.67 -23.42 -32.57
N HIS A 677 -9.74 -23.83 -31.30
CA HIS A 677 -10.81 -24.65 -30.77
C HIS A 677 -11.95 -23.76 -30.31
N TYR A 678 -13.17 -24.12 -30.66
CA TYR A 678 -14.35 -23.50 -30.06
C TYR A 678 -15.30 -24.57 -29.52
N TYR A 679 -16.01 -24.20 -28.47
CA TYR A 679 -17.11 -24.95 -27.87
C TYR A 679 -18.39 -24.17 -28.12
N TYR A 680 -19.42 -24.83 -28.61
CA TYR A 680 -20.75 -24.23 -28.67
C TYR A 680 -21.80 -25.14 -28.06
N TYR A 681 -22.85 -24.53 -27.53
CA TYR A 681 -23.99 -25.22 -26.95
C TYR A 681 -25.00 -25.56 -28.04
N GLY A 682 -25.18 -26.85 -28.30
CA GLY A 682 -26.25 -27.33 -29.18
C GLY A 682 -27.64 -27.12 -28.55
N PRO A 683 -28.72 -27.13 -29.35
CA PRO A 683 -30.09 -26.98 -28.88
C PRO A 683 -30.54 -28.22 -28.11
N LYS A 684 -30.08 -28.31 -26.85
CA LYS A 684 -30.42 -29.20 -25.73
C LYS A 684 -29.35 -29.23 -24.62
N GLY A 685 -28.32 -28.38 -24.70
CA GLY A 685 -27.32 -28.24 -23.63
C GLY A 685 -26.17 -29.23 -23.70
N THR A 686 -25.95 -29.91 -24.83
CA THR A 686 -24.72 -30.67 -25.08
C THR A 686 -23.65 -29.77 -25.67
N VAL A 687 -22.46 -29.80 -25.09
CA VAL A 687 -21.27 -29.09 -25.58
C VAL A 687 -20.62 -29.93 -26.67
N GLU A 688 -20.53 -29.39 -27.89
CA GLU A 688 -19.78 -29.97 -29.01
C GLU A 688 -18.58 -29.08 -29.35
N SER A 689 -17.46 -29.69 -29.79
CA SER A 689 -16.24 -28.97 -30.17
C SER A 689 -15.87 -29.20 -31.64
N GLY A 690 -15.41 -28.15 -32.32
CA GLY A 690 -14.89 -28.20 -33.70
C GLY A 690 -13.61 -27.39 -33.87
N GLU A 691 -12.84 -27.68 -34.93
CA GLU A 691 -11.60 -26.98 -35.31
C GLU A 691 -11.71 -26.38 -36.72
N TYR A 692 -11.14 -25.19 -36.91
CA TYR A 692 -10.83 -24.68 -38.26
C TYR A 692 -9.50 -23.92 -38.30
N THR A 693 -8.97 -23.74 -39.51
CA THR A 693 -7.66 -23.12 -39.80
C THR A 693 -7.82 -21.73 -40.44
N MET A 694 -7.15 -20.70 -39.92
CA MET A 694 -7.16 -19.34 -40.48
C MET A 694 -5.77 -18.90 -40.98
N LEU A 695 -5.68 -18.30 -42.18
CA LEU A 695 -4.43 -17.85 -42.81
C LEU A 695 -4.10 -16.37 -42.45
N PRO A 696 -2.86 -16.03 -42.02
CA PRO A 696 -2.46 -14.69 -41.54
C PRO A 696 -2.60 -13.53 -42.52
N THR A 697 -2.62 -13.80 -43.83
CA THR A 697 -2.52 -12.78 -44.89
C THR A 697 -3.71 -11.83 -45.00
N LEU A 698 -4.87 -12.14 -44.38
CA LEU A 698 -6.05 -11.27 -44.44
C LEU A 698 -5.92 -10.04 -43.51
N PHE A 699 -5.28 -10.19 -42.35
CA PHE A 699 -5.24 -9.17 -41.30
C PHE A 699 -4.28 -8.01 -41.67
N ASP A 700 -3.08 -8.36 -42.16
CA ASP A 700 -2.09 -7.38 -42.59
C ASP A 700 -2.56 -6.58 -43.81
N SER A 701 -3.34 -7.21 -44.72
CA SER A 701 -3.85 -6.51 -45.91
C SER A 701 -4.89 -5.42 -45.60
N GLN A 702 -5.57 -5.50 -44.46
CA GLN A 702 -6.59 -4.53 -44.04
C GLN A 702 -5.97 -3.36 -43.27
N ALA A 703 -5.00 -3.63 -42.40
CA ALA A 703 -4.23 -2.60 -41.71
C ALA A 703 -3.46 -1.70 -42.70
N ASP A 704 -2.88 -2.30 -43.74
CA ASP A 704 -2.11 -1.60 -44.76
C ASP A 704 -3.01 -0.76 -45.70
N LYS A 705 -4.27 -1.16 -45.89
CA LYS A 705 -5.30 -0.36 -46.59
C LYS A 705 -5.75 0.84 -45.76
N MET A 706 -5.98 0.66 -44.46
CA MET A 706 -6.34 1.74 -43.55
C MET A 706 -5.24 2.80 -43.44
N ALA A 707 -3.97 2.38 -43.38
CA ALA A 707 -2.83 3.29 -43.33
C ALA A 707 -2.70 4.14 -44.61
N LYS A 708 -2.92 3.54 -45.79
CA LYS A 708 -2.92 4.25 -47.08
C LYS A 708 -4.09 5.22 -47.22
N GLU A 709 -5.26 4.85 -46.70
CA GLU A 709 -6.45 5.70 -46.74
C GLU A 709 -6.33 6.91 -45.80
N ARG A 710 -5.73 6.71 -44.63
CA ARG A 710 -5.39 7.78 -43.69
C ARG A 710 -4.48 8.84 -44.31
N GLU A 711 -3.43 8.42 -45.02
CA GLU A 711 -2.51 9.36 -45.69
C GLU A 711 -3.15 10.05 -46.91
N ARG A 712 -4.06 9.37 -47.63
CA ARG A 712 -4.87 10.01 -48.70
C ARG A 712 -5.72 11.16 -48.15
N ILE A 713 -6.49 10.90 -47.09
CA ILE A 713 -7.38 11.89 -46.46
C ILE A 713 -6.57 13.07 -45.92
N ARG A 714 -5.44 12.78 -45.27
CA ARG A 714 -4.52 13.81 -44.75
C ARG A 714 -3.97 14.70 -45.85
N GLY A 715 -3.58 14.11 -46.99
CA GLY A 715 -3.09 14.85 -48.16
C GLY A 715 -4.16 15.72 -48.84
N GLU A 716 -5.42 15.28 -48.87
CA GLU A 716 -6.54 16.04 -49.46
C GLU A 716 -6.95 17.23 -48.58
N LEU A 717 -7.02 17.03 -47.26
CA LEU A 717 -7.26 18.11 -46.28
C LEU A 717 -6.16 19.17 -46.33
N PHE A 718 -4.90 18.75 -46.46
CA PHE A 718 -3.77 19.66 -46.55
C PHE A 718 -3.79 20.55 -47.80
N LYS A 719 -4.36 20.06 -48.92
CA LYS A 719 -4.57 20.84 -50.16
C LYS A 719 -5.74 21.80 -50.05
N LYS A 720 -6.77 21.46 -49.27
CA LYS A 720 -7.98 22.28 -49.05
C LYS A 720 -7.86 23.32 -47.92
N ARG A 721 -6.68 23.47 -47.29
CA ARG A 721 -6.40 24.44 -46.23
C ARG A 721 -6.62 25.93 -46.56
N LYS A 722 -6.91 26.27 -47.82
CA LYS A 722 -7.24 27.64 -48.31
C LYS A 722 -8.66 27.73 -48.90
N ALA A 723 -9.45 26.66 -48.83
CA ALA A 723 -10.82 26.61 -49.31
C ALA A 723 -11.79 27.27 -48.30
N ASP A 724 -12.98 27.63 -48.76
CA ASP A 724 -14.04 28.15 -47.90
C ASP A 724 -14.62 27.04 -47.00
N VAL A 725 -15.08 27.45 -45.81
CA VAL A 725 -15.67 26.62 -44.75
C VAL A 725 -16.72 25.63 -45.27
N GLN A 726 -17.56 26.02 -46.23
CA GLN A 726 -18.58 25.14 -46.79
C GLN A 726 -17.97 23.97 -47.57
N GLU A 727 -16.86 24.23 -48.28
CA GLU A 727 -16.17 23.23 -49.09
C GLU A 727 -15.39 22.21 -48.24
N VAL A 728 -14.94 22.62 -47.05
CA VAL A 728 -14.30 21.75 -46.06
C VAL A 728 -15.34 20.91 -45.31
N LYS A 729 -16.51 21.48 -44.99
CA LYS A 729 -17.65 20.76 -44.41
C LYS A 729 -18.16 19.67 -45.35
N ASP A 730 -18.41 19.99 -46.61
CA ASP A 730 -18.94 19.03 -47.59
C ASP A 730 -17.94 17.89 -47.85
N PHE A 731 -16.64 18.18 -47.87
CA PHE A 731 -15.59 17.16 -47.97
C PHE A 731 -15.55 16.24 -46.75
N THR A 732 -15.63 16.81 -45.54
CA THR A 732 -15.59 16.05 -44.28
C THR A 732 -16.81 15.13 -44.14
N LEU A 733 -17.99 15.61 -44.50
CA LEU A 733 -19.23 14.81 -44.55
C LEU A 733 -19.12 13.66 -45.57
N GLY A 734 -18.52 13.89 -46.74
CA GLY A 734 -18.26 12.84 -47.73
C GLY A 734 -17.33 11.75 -47.21
N VAL A 735 -16.25 12.11 -46.52
CA VAL A 735 -15.30 11.15 -45.92
C VAL A 735 -15.96 10.31 -44.83
N ILE A 736 -16.82 10.92 -44.01
CA ILE A 736 -17.58 10.20 -42.97
C ILE A 736 -18.55 9.20 -43.62
N GLN A 737 -19.23 9.56 -44.70
CA GLN A 737 -20.13 8.66 -45.42
C GLN A 737 -19.39 7.50 -46.12
N GLU A 738 -18.20 7.75 -46.70
CA GLU A 738 -17.35 6.68 -47.27
C GLU A 738 -16.86 5.70 -46.19
N LEU A 739 -16.47 6.21 -45.02
CA LEU A 739 -16.02 5.37 -43.90
C LEU A 739 -17.17 4.52 -43.33
N ILE A 740 -18.36 5.08 -43.22
CA ILE A 740 -19.56 4.33 -42.79
C ILE A 740 -19.87 3.21 -43.80
N SER A 741 -19.82 3.49 -45.10
CA SER A 741 -20.07 2.49 -46.15
C SER A 741 -18.96 1.44 -46.30
N TRP A 742 -17.77 1.67 -45.74
CA TRP A 742 -16.66 0.71 -45.72
C TRP A 742 -16.68 -0.18 -44.47
N LEU A 743 -17.30 0.30 -43.40
CA LEU A 743 -17.51 -0.44 -42.15
C LEU A 743 -18.72 -1.37 -42.20
N ASP A 744 -19.78 -0.98 -42.91
CA ASP A 744 -20.88 -1.86 -43.34
C ASP A 744 -20.41 -2.87 -44.40
#